data_AF-A0A2V6BVQ7-F1
#
_entry.id   AF-A0A2V6BVQ7-F1
#
_cell.length_a   1.000
_cell.length_b   1.000
_cell.length_c   1.000
_cell.angle_alpha   90.00
_cell.angle_beta   90.00
_cell.angle_gamma   90.00
#
_symmetry.space_group_name_H-M   'P 1'
#
loop_
_entity.id
_entity.type
_entity.pdbx_description
1 polymer ?
#
loop_
_entity_poly.entity_id
_entity_poly.type
_entity_poly.pdbx_seq_one_letter_code
_entity_poly.pdbx_strand_id
1 'polypeptide(L)'
;MTRLRGWFSRLIGLFQKKRRDAEMSEEIRQHLEGLIERNLAAGMSPDEARNAALRQFGGLEQIKEIAREQRVWIWPEQVWQDVRFGFRMLVKNPGFTIVAVIALALGIGANSAIFSVINTVLLRPLPYKYPDRLVMVWEEATHQGFPRNTPAVANYIDWRDQNHVFEDMAAIAPQSFNLTGVGEPERIDGRRVSASLFHLLGVEPQLGRAFLREEDKAGANRVVIMSHGLWQRRFGADRSIIGRAVMLNGESYTVAGVMPPTFQFPSREDQLWVPIAFTPKEGTDRGNHYLEVVGRLKRGISLQQAQAEMNTIAARLQQQYPEFNTRIGAVVVPLHEHVVGNIKPALLVLLGAVGFVLLISCANVANLLLARAAVRQKEIALRVALGASRSRLTRQFLAESVLLAGLGGVAGLLLSVAGIKLLKGFIPETISQAQAITVDARVLIFTVAVSLVTGLIFGLAPAAQASNFNLNETLKEGGRESVSGSRGNRIRGLLVISEVAVSFILLIGAGLLINSFVRLRNVDPGFRTDHLLTMKVELPEVKYSDRARRSAFYTELVRRVETLPGVKSAAVASNLPLTYNGDSITISIEGRPDPPPDQRPDVVTRVISPRYFATMGIQLLQGREFTERDRADSPGVVVISEKTARHFWPGENPIGKRLKPGSSGNRRPWLEIVGVVKDVRQMELTAEPKL
;
A
#
# COMPACT_ATOMS: atom_id res chain seq x y z
N MET A 1 -17.46 -9.70 -39.75
CA MET A 1 -17.68 -8.36 -40.35
C MET A 1 -19.14 -7.96 -40.54
N THR A 2 -20.11 -8.89 -40.51
CA THR A 2 -21.55 -8.65 -40.67
C THR A 2 -22.22 -7.86 -39.52
N ARG A 3 -21.71 -7.96 -38.28
CA ARG A 3 -22.23 -7.19 -37.12
C ARG A 3 -21.86 -5.70 -37.16
N LEU A 4 -20.72 -5.35 -37.73
CA LEU A 4 -20.25 -3.96 -37.88
C LEU A 4 -20.98 -3.21 -39.00
N ARG A 5 -21.29 -3.87 -40.12
CA ARG A 5 -22.18 -3.32 -41.17
C ARG A 5 -23.60 -3.09 -40.65
N GLY A 6 -24.09 -3.98 -39.78
CA GLY A 6 -25.35 -3.77 -39.08
C GLY A 6 -25.31 -2.55 -38.17
N TRP A 7 -24.22 -2.32 -37.44
CA TRP A 7 -24.06 -1.13 -36.58
C TRP A 7 -23.92 0.18 -37.37
N PHE A 8 -23.25 0.15 -38.52
CA PHE A 8 -23.10 1.31 -39.41
C PHE A 8 -24.39 1.66 -40.15
N SER A 9 -25.15 0.66 -40.65
CA SER A 9 -26.48 0.91 -41.20
C SER A 9 -27.48 1.37 -40.12
N ARG A 10 -27.26 0.95 -38.87
CA ARG A 10 -28.00 1.42 -37.68
C ARG A 10 -27.68 2.88 -37.31
N LEU A 11 -26.43 3.33 -37.49
CA LEU A 11 -26.02 4.73 -37.29
C LEU A 11 -26.52 5.66 -38.41
N ILE A 12 -26.50 5.21 -39.67
CA ILE A 12 -27.00 5.98 -40.82
C ILE A 12 -28.53 6.19 -40.73
N GLY A 13 -29.26 5.25 -40.12
CA GLY A 13 -30.70 5.35 -39.89
C GLY A 13 -31.14 6.51 -38.97
N LEU A 14 -30.23 7.10 -38.18
CA LEU A 14 -30.52 8.29 -37.35
C LEU A 14 -30.88 9.54 -38.18
N PHE A 15 -30.48 9.60 -39.46
CA PHE A 15 -30.66 10.79 -40.30
C PHE A 15 -31.81 10.68 -41.33
N GLN A 16 -32.53 9.55 -41.38
CA GLN A 16 -33.58 9.28 -42.40
C GLN A 16 -35.00 9.09 -41.82
N LYS A 17 -35.27 9.65 -40.64
CA LYS A 17 -36.54 9.56 -39.90
C LYS A 17 -37.77 9.89 -40.74
N LYS A 18 -37.78 11.04 -41.43
CA LYS A 18 -38.91 11.49 -42.24
C LYS A 18 -39.24 10.54 -43.40
N ARG A 19 -38.21 9.93 -44.00
CA ARG A 19 -38.37 9.05 -45.16
C ARG A 19 -39.01 7.71 -44.76
N ARG A 20 -38.58 7.13 -43.64
CA ARG A 20 -39.13 5.85 -43.14
C ARG A 20 -40.49 5.97 -42.46
N ASP A 21 -40.80 7.12 -41.84
CA ASP A 21 -42.16 7.40 -41.36
C ASP A 21 -43.15 7.59 -42.52
N ALA A 22 -42.68 8.15 -43.64
CA ALA A 22 -43.44 8.22 -44.89
C ALA A 22 -43.64 6.83 -45.50
N GLU A 23 -42.59 6.02 -45.62
CA GLU A 23 -42.68 4.63 -46.14
C GLU A 23 -43.65 3.76 -45.31
N MET A 24 -43.64 3.87 -43.97
CA MET A 24 -44.57 3.14 -43.10
C MET A 24 -46.01 3.64 -43.22
N SER A 25 -46.20 4.95 -43.36
CA SER A 25 -47.55 5.52 -43.58
C SER A 25 -48.10 5.08 -44.94
N GLU A 26 -47.21 4.91 -45.92
CA GLU A 26 -47.53 4.42 -47.24
C GLU A 26 -47.86 2.93 -47.24
N GLU A 27 -47.10 2.07 -46.55
CA GLU A 27 -47.42 0.64 -46.39
C GLU A 27 -48.78 0.43 -45.69
N ILE A 28 -49.08 1.21 -44.65
CA ILE A 28 -50.36 1.15 -43.94
C ILE A 28 -51.51 1.60 -44.86
N ARG A 29 -51.29 2.64 -45.66
CA ARG A 29 -52.26 3.13 -46.64
C ARG A 29 -52.52 2.08 -47.72
N GLN A 30 -51.46 1.48 -48.28
CA GLN A 30 -51.56 0.42 -49.29
C GLN A 30 -52.29 -0.82 -48.76
N HIS A 31 -52.06 -1.20 -47.50
CA HIS A 31 -52.76 -2.33 -46.91
C HIS A 31 -54.25 -2.03 -46.67
N LEU A 32 -54.58 -0.81 -46.27
CA LEU A 32 -55.97 -0.37 -46.12
C LEU A 32 -56.69 -0.30 -47.48
N GLU A 33 -56.04 0.26 -48.50
CA GLU A 33 -56.56 0.32 -49.87
C GLU A 33 -56.80 -1.09 -50.45
N GLY A 34 -55.86 -2.02 -50.25
CA GLY A 34 -56.03 -3.41 -50.68
C GLY A 34 -57.18 -4.14 -49.98
N LEU A 35 -57.53 -3.79 -48.74
CA LEU A 35 -58.71 -4.32 -48.05
C LEU A 35 -60.01 -3.71 -48.58
N ILE A 36 -59.99 -2.42 -48.93
CA ILE A 36 -61.13 -1.75 -49.57
C ILE A 36 -61.39 -2.36 -50.95
N GLU A 37 -60.37 -2.59 -51.76
CA GLU A 37 -60.49 -3.22 -53.08
C GLU A 37 -61.03 -4.65 -53.01
N ARG A 38 -60.57 -5.46 -52.04
CA ARG A 38 -61.10 -6.81 -51.82
C ARG A 38 -62.58 -6.79 -51.41
N ASN A 39 -62.97 -5.85 -50.56
CA ASN A 39 -64.36 -5.71 -50.11
C ASN A 39 -65.27 -5.24 -51.26
N LEU A 40 -64.78 -4.35 -52.12
CA LEU A 40 -65.46 -3.95 -53.37
C LEU A 40 -65.61 -5.12 -54.33
N ALA A 41 -64.55 -5.91 -54.53
CA ALA A 41 -64.57 -7.11 -55.39
C ALA A 41 -65.51 -8.22 -54.85
N ALA A 42 -65.77 -8.23 -53.54
CA ALA A 42 -66.75 -9.10 -52.89
C ALA A 42 -68.21 -8.59 -53.01
N GLY A 43 -68.45 -7.50 -53.74
CA GLY A 43 -69.79 -6.98 -54.05
C GLY A 43 -70.34 -5.96 -53.06
N MET A 44 -69.52 -5.42 -52.15
CA MET A 44 -69.95 -4.37 -51.22
C MET A 44 -70.04 -3.00 -51.91
N SER A 45 -70.96 -2.16 -51.45
CA SER A 45 -71.01 -0.75 -51.87
C SER A 45 -69.75 0.00 -51.39
N PRO A 46 -69.31 1.09 -52.06
CA PRO A 46 -68.08 1.80 -51.72
C PRO A 46 -67.98 2.26 -50.26
N ASP A 47 -69.10 2.74 -49.69
CA ASP A 47 -69.15 3.19 -48.30
C ASP A 47 -69.13 2.03 -47.30
N GLU A 48 -69.73 0.89 -47.64
CA GLU A 48 -69.67 -0.32 -46.83
C GLU A 48 -68.29 -0.96 -46.87
N ALA A 49 -67.65 -1.03 -48.05
CA ALA A 49 -66.31 -1.58 -48.24
C ALA A 49 -65.26 -0.82 -47.41
N ARG A 50 -65.37 0.52 -47.38
CA ARG A 50 -64.49 1.40 -46.58
C ARG A 50 -64.72 1.22 -45.08
N ASN A 51 -65.97 1.17 -44.64
CA ASN A 51 -66.31 1.01 -43.22
C ASN A 51 -66.00 -0.40 -42.71
N ALA A 52 -66.09 -1.43 -43.55
CA ALA A 52 -65.67 -2.80 -43.24
C ALA A 52 -64.14 -2.91 -43.18
N ALA A 53 -63.42 -2.29 -44.12
CA ALA A 53 -61.96 -2.26 -44.10
C ALA A 53 -61.43 -1.54 -42.85
N LEU A 54 -62.00 -0.39 -42.46
CA LEU A 54 -61.62 0.32 -41.24
C LEU A 54 -61.93 -0.48 -39.96
N ARG A 55 -63.04 -1.22 -39.92
CA ARG A 55 -63.38 -2.11 -38.80
C ARG A 55 -62.44 -3.32 -38.71
N GLN A 56 -62.04 -3.87 -39.85
CA GLN A 56 -61.14 -5.03 -39.94
C GLN A 56 -59.68 -4.65 -39.66
N PHE A 57 -59.25 -3.46 -40.08
CA PHE A 57 -57.90 -2.95 -39.81
C PHE A 57 -57.69 -2.58 -38.34
N GLY A 58 -58.76 -2.17 -37.64
CA GLY A 58 -58.69 -1.70 -36.26
C GLY A 58 -58.22 -0.24 -36.14
N GLY A 59 -57.95 0.20 -34.91
CA GLY A 59 -57.54 1.58 -34.60
C GLY A 59 -56.22 1.96 -35.28
N LEU A 60 -56.32 2.70 -36.38
CA LEU A 60 -55.19 3.02 -37.28
C LEU A 60 -54.06 3.80 -36.57
N GLU A 61 -54.41 4.68 -35.64
CA GLU A 61 -53.43 5.39 -34.79
C GLU A 61 -52.84 4.49 -33.70
N GLN A 62 -53.62 3.56 -33.16
CA GLN A 62 -53.15 2.61 -32.15
C GLN A 62 -52.11 1.64 -32.71
N ILE A 63 -52.29 1.20 -33.97
CA ILE A 63 -51.32 0.35 -34.68
C ILE A 63 -50.04 1.13 -35.01
N LYS A 64 -50.15 2.40 -35.41
CA LYS A 64 -48.97 3.28 -35.58
C LYS A 64 -48.22 3.49 -34.27
N GLU A 65 -48.93 3.60 -33.15
CA GLU A 65 -48.34 3.75 -31.81
C GLU A 65 -47.60 2.48 -31.39
N ILE A 66 -48.21 1.30 -31.55
CA ILE A 66 -47.61 -0.01 -31.23
C ILE A 66 -46.40 -0.30 -32.14
N ALA A 67 -46.49 0.00 -33.43
CA ALA A 67 -45.39 -0.15 -34.39
C ALA A 67 -44.22 0.81 -34.09
N ARG A 68 -44.50 1.99 -33.53
CA ARG A 68 -43.48 2.90 -33.00
C ARG A 68 -42.85 2.34 -31.73
N GLU A 69 -43.63 1.85 -30.77
CA GLU A 69 -43.12 1.30 -29.49
C GLU A 69 -42.26 0.04 -29.66
N GLN A 70 -42.50 -0.80 -30.67
CA GLN A 70 -41.69 -2.00 -30.94
C GLN A 70 -40.32 -1.71 -31.57
N ARG A 71 -40.02 -0.47 -31.99
CA ARG A 71 -38.70 -0.11 -32.55
C ARG A 71 -37.68 0.18 -31.44
N VAL A 72 -36.63 -0.64 -31.38
CA VAL A 72 -35.40 -0.49 -30.55
C VAL A 72 -34.70 0.88 -30.73
N TRP A 73 -35.05 1.65 -31.77
CA TRP A 73 -34.44 2.93 -32.14
C TRP A 73 -34.85 4.17 -31.34
N ILE A 74 -35.87 4.05 -30.49
CA ILE A 74 -36.39 5.16 -29.69
C ILE A 74 -35.48 5.51 -28.49
N TRP A 75 -34.62 4.58 -28.09
CA TRP A 75 -33.82 4.68 -26.87
C TRP A 75 -32.82 5.85 -26.86
N PRO A 76 -32.05 6.16 -27.94
CA PRO A 76 -31.04 7.22 -27.89
C PRO A 76 -31.63 8.64 -27.82
N GLU A 77 -32.65 8.93 -28.64
CA GLU A 77 -33.33 10.24 -28.65
C GLU A 77 -34.03 10.51 -27.31
N GLN A 78 -34.68 9.49 -26.76
CA GLN A 78 -35.35 9.61 -25.48
C GLN A 78 -34.37 9.74 -24.31
N VAL A 79 -33.27 8.98 -24.30
CA VAL A 79 -32.21 9.14 -23.29
C VAL A 79 -31.59 10.54 -23.36
N TRP A 80 -31.36 11.08 -24.56
CA TRP A 80 -30.85 12.45 -24.71
C TRP A 80 -31.83 13.51 -24.18
N GLN A 81 -33.13 13.34 -24.44
CA GLN A 81 -34.16 14.20 -23.86
C GLN A 81 -34.17 14.14 -22.34
N ASP A 82 -34.06 12.93 -21.77
CA ASP A 82 -34.05 12.72 -20.32
C ASP A 82 -32.79 13.31 -19.68
N VAL A 83 -31.63 13.21 -20.34
CA VAL A 83 -30.37 13.85 -19.92
C VAL A 83 -30.48 15.37 -19.95
N ARG A 84 -30.96 15.95 -21.05
CA ARG A 84 -31.14 17.42 -21.18
C ARG A 84 -32.14 17.94 -20.15
N PHE A 85 -33.21 17.18 -19.92
CA PHE A 85 -34.20 17.49 -18.89
C PHE A 85 -33.57 17.44 -17.49
N GLY A 86 -32.83 16.37 -17.18
CA GLY A 86 -32.20 16.21 -15.88
C GLY A 86 -31.20 17.32 -15.58
N PHE A 87 -30.36 17.68 -16.55
CA PHE A 87 -29.44 18.81 -16.43
C PHE A 87 -30.18 20.12 -16.12
N ARG A 88 -31.27 20.41 -16.85
CA ARG A 88 -32.10 21.60 -16.60
C ARG A 88 -32.72 21.60 -15.20
N MET A 89 -33.14 20.43 -14.71
CA MET A 89 -33.70 20.30 -13.37
C MET A 89 -32.68 20.50 -12.26
N LEU A 90 -31.42 20.10 -12.48
CA LEU A 90 -30.32 20.36 -11.56
C LEU A 90 -30.03 21.86 -11.46
N VAL A 91 -29.93 22.57 -12.60
CA VAL A 91 -29.71 24.03 -12.63
C VAL A 91 -30.84 24.79 -11.94
N LYS A 92 -32.09 24.34 -12.08
CA LYS A 92 -33.25 24.95 -11.42
C LYS A 92 -33.30 24.74 -9.90
N ASN A 93 -32.53 23.80 -9.35
CA ASN A 93 -32.56 23.46 -7.92
C ASN A 93 -31.13 23.47 -7.33
N PRO A 94 -30.44 24.63 -7.36
CA PRO A 94 -29.01 24.71 -7.08
C PRO A 94 -28.66 24.26 -5.65
N GLY A 95 -29.47 24.60 -4.64
CA GLY A 95 -29.19 24.19 -3.25
C GLY A 95 -29.16 22.67 -3.07
N PHE A 96 -30.16 21.97 -3.60
CA PHE A 96 -30.18 20.49 -3.61
C PHE A 96 -28.98 19.92 -4.37
N THR A 97 -28.72 20.44 -5.57
CA THR A 97 -27.64 19.93 -6.42
C THR A 97 -26.28 20.12 -5.75
N ILE A 98 -26.00 21.28 -5.15
CA ILE A 98 -24.73 21.56 -4.47
C ILE A 98 -24.53 20.58 -3.30
N VAL A 99 -25.52 20.44 -2.41
CA VAL A 99 -25.42 19.54 -1.24
C VAL A 99 -25.21 18.10 -1.67
N ALA A 100 -25.96 17.63 -2.67
CA ALA A 100 -25.83 16.27 -3.17
C ALA A 100 -24.49 16.03 -3.88
N VAL A 101 -24.01 16.98 -4.68
CA VAL A 101 -22.69 16.89 -5.32
C VAL A 101 -21.57 16.88 -4.28
N ILE A 102 -21.62 17.71 -3.24
CA ILE A 102 -20.62 17.71 -2.16
C ILE A 102 -20.60 16.36 -1.44
N ALA A 103 -21.77 15.84 -1.05
CA ALA A 103 -21.86 14.54 -0.38
C ALA A 103 -21.26 13.42 -1.24
N LEU A 104 -21.64 13.36 -2.53
CA LEU A 104 -21.10 12.36 -3.47
C LEU A 104 -19.61 12.56 -3.73
N ALA A 105 -19.15 13.80 -3.85
CA ALA A 105 -17.74 14.11 -4.08
C ALA A 105 -16.87 13.66 -2.91
N LEU A 106 -17.32 13.83 -1.66
CA LEU A 106 -16.60 13.33 -0.48
C LEU A 106 -16.56 11.80 -0.46
N GLY A 107 -17.70 11.13 -0.63
CA GLY A 107 -17.76 9.67 -0.65
C GLY A 107 -16.95 9.05 -1.78
N ILE A 108 -17.18 9.50 -3.02
CA ILE A 108 -16.51 8.97 -4.22
C ILE A 108 -15.03 9.36 -4.23
N GLY A 109 -14.70 10.58 -3.82
CA GLY A 109 -13.34 11.09 -3.77
C GLY A 109 -12.47 10.35 -2.76
N ALA A 110 -12.97 10.13 -1.54
CA ALA A 110 -12.25 9.35 -0.52
C ALA A 110 -11.99 7.91 -1.00
N ASN A 111 -13.01 7.25 -1.58
CA ASN A 111 -12.84 5.90 -2.14
C ASN A 111 -11.84 5.88 -3.29
N SER A 112 -11.88 6.86 -4.18
CA SER A 112 -10.95 6.97 -5.31
C SER A 112 -9.51 7.22 -4.84
N ALA A 113 -9.31 8.01 -3.78
CA ALA A 113 -8.00 8.26 -3.18
C ALA A 113 -7.42 7.00 -2.55
N ILE A 114 -8.19 6.31 -1.69
CA ILE A 114 -7.75 5.06 -1.04
C ILE A 114 -7.53 3.96 -2.08
N PHE A 115 -8.39 3.85 -3.08
CA PHE A 115 -8.19 2.91 -4.18
C PHE A 115 -6.91 3.22 -4.97
N SER A 116 -6.53 4.49 -5.12
CA SER A 116 -5.25 4.85 -5.75
C SER A 116 -4.06 4.34 -4.96
N VAL A 117 -4.12 4.42 -3.61
CA VAL A 117 -3.09 3.86 -2.72
C VAL A 117 -3.04 2.34 -2.87
N ILE A 118 -4.20 1.67 -2.76
CA ILE A 118 -4.30 0.20 -2.87
C ILE A 118 -3.85 -0.29 -4.24
N ASN A 119 -4.24 0.38 -5.32
CA ASN A 119 -3.82 0.01 -6.66
C ASN A 119 -2.30 0.13 -6.79
N THR A 120 -1.72 1.21 -6.26
CA THR A 120 -0.27 1.45 -6.32
C THR A 120 0.51 0.45 -5.48
N VAL A 121 0.04 0.17 -4.26
CA VAL A 121 0.77 -0.65 -3.28
C VAL A 121 0.48 -2.14 -3.45
N LEU A 122 -0.79 -2.54 -3.64
CA LEU A 122 -1.22 -3.95 -3.60
C LEU A 122 -1.54 -4.59 -4.95
N LEU A 123 -1.87 -3.81 -5.99
CA LEU A 123 -2.35 -4.36 -7.27
C LEU A 123 -1.41 -4.13 -8.45
N ARG A 124 -0.49 -3.16 -8.36
CA ARG A 124 0.52 -2.95 -9.38
C ARG A 124 1.61 -4.02 -9.20
N PRO A 125 1.92 -4.78 -10.26
CA PRO A 125 3.04 -5.71 -10.21
C PRO A 125 4.32 -4.91 -9.96
N LEU A 126 5.24 -5.51 -9.20
CA LEU A 126 6.56 -4.95 -9.00
C LEU A 126 7.26 -4.73 -10.35
N PRO A 127 8.05 -3.67 -10.54
CA PRO A 127 8.69 -3.33 -11.81
C PRO A 127 9.91 -4.23 -12.12
N TYR A 128 9.76 -5.54 -11.91
CA TYR A 128 10.79 -6.57 -12.12
C TYR A 128 10.28 -7.62 -13.09
N LYS A 129 11.20 -8.32 -13.77
CA LYS A 129 10.84 -9.32 -14.76
C LYS A 129 10.27 -10.57 -14.07
N TYR A 130 9.05 -11.00 -14.42
CA TYR A 130 8.35 -12.15 -13.79
C TYR A 130 8.25 -12.04 -12.25
N PRO A 131 7.60 -10.97 -11.73
CA PRO A 131 7.61 -10.65 -10.30
C PRO A 131 6.92 -11.71 -9.44
N ASP A 132 5.98 -12.47 -10.00
CA ASP A 132 5.25 -13.54 -9.30
C ASP A 132 6.15 -14.74 -8.89
N ARG A 133 7.37 -14.81 -9.44
CA ARG A 133 8.36 -15.85 -9.12
C ARG A 133 9.47 -15.36 -8.19
N LEU A 134 9.50 -14.07 -7.87
CA LEU A 134 10.49 -13.51 -6.96
C LEU A 134 10.05 -13.75 -5.52
N VAL A 135 10.98 -14.24 -4.71
CA VAL A 135 10.75 -14.52 -3.29
C VAL A 135 11.92 -13.99 -2.48
N MET A 136 11.63 -13.61 -1.24
CA MET A 136 12.66 -13.46 -0.20
C MET A 136 12.77 -14.77 0.57
N VAL A 137 14.00 -15.16 0.89
CA VAL A 137 14.31 -16.35 1.69
C VAL A 137 14.93 -15.89 3.00
N TRP A 138 14.29 -16.24 4.11
CA TRP A 138 14.73 -15.88 5.46
C TRP A 138 15.04 -17.13 6.27
N GLU A 139 15.82 -16.96 7.32
CA GLU A 139 15.88 -17.95 8.38
C GLU A 139 14.62 -17.83 9.26
N GLU A 140 14.12 -18.95 9.74
CA GLU A 140 13.02 -19.00 10.69
C GLU A 140 13.58 -19.25 12.10
N ALA A 141 13.65 -18.21 12.91
CA ALA A 141 14.06 -18.26 14.31
C ALA A 141 12.92 -17.82 15.24
N THR A 142 11.70 -18.32 14.98
CA THR A 142 10.48 -17.98 15.73
C THR A 142 10.63 -18.21 17.23
N HIS A 143 11.42 -19.22 17.63
CA HIS A 143 11.72 -19.50 19.03
C HIS A 143 12.49 -18.37 19.75
N GLN A 144 13.20 -17.51 19.00
CA GLN A 144 13.90 -16.31 19.48
C GLN A 144 13.09 -15.02 19.23
N GLY A 145 11.85 -15.15 18.76
CA GLY A 145 11.00 -14.02 18.38
C GLY A 145 11.31 -13.43 17.00
N PHE A 146 12.04 -14.15 16.14
CA PHE A 146 12.39 -13.72 14.79
C PHE A 146 11.82 -14.68 13.73
N PRO A 147 10.53 -14.58 13.38
CA PRO A 147 9.92 -15.46 12.37
C PRO A 147 10.48 -15.25 10.96
N ARG A 148 11.15 -14.12 10.71
CA ARG A 148 11.86 -13.80 9.47
C ARG A 148 13.21 -13.18 9.84
N ASN A 149 14.20 -14.02 10.15
CA ASN A 149 15.54 -13.62 10.53
C ASN A 149 16.46 -13.51 9.30
N THR A 150 17.40 -12.58 9.33
CA THR A 150 18.43 -12.43 8.29
C THR A 150 19.34 -13.65 8.25
N PRO A 151 19.63 -14.25 7.08
CA PRO A 151 20.50 -15.41 7.02
C PRO A 151 21.97 -15.12 7.34
N ALA A 152 22.66 -16.13 7.87
CA ALA A 152 24.12 -16.14 7.94
C ALA A 152 24.75 -16.45 6.57
N VAL A 153 26.00 -16.03 6.35
CA VAL A 153 26.70 -16.18 5.06
C VAL A 153 26.82 -17.64 4.65
N ALA A 154 27.31 -18.50 5.55
CA ALA A 154 27.46 -19.92 5.23
C ALA A 154 26.12 -20.61 4.97
N ASN A 155 25.04 -20.22 5.67
CA ASN A 155 23.69 -20.73 5.41
C ASN A 155 23.20 -20.31 4.01
N TYR A 156 23.41 -19.06 3.59
CA TYR A 156 23.10 -18.62 2.23
C TYR A 156 23.88 -19.43 1.17
N ILE A 157 25.18 -19.66 1.39
CA ILE A 157 26.00 -20.45 0.47
C ILE A 157 25.45 -21.88 0.35
N ASP A 158 25.14 -22.53 1.48
CA ASP A 158 24.51 -23.85 1.49
C ASP A 158 23.17 -23.87 0.76
N TRP A 159 22.32 -22.86 0.98
CA TRP A 159 21.05 -22.76 0.28
C TRP A 159 21.24 -22.62 -1.23
N ARG A 160 22.11 -21.70 -1.66
CA ARG A 160 22.42 -21.46 -3.07
C ARG A 160 22.93 -22.72 -3.75
N ASP A 161 23.80 -23.48 -3.08
CA ASP A 161 24.50 -24.62 -3.68
C ASP A 161 23.68 -25.93 -3.61
N GLN A 162 22.78 -26.07 -2.63
CA GLN A 162 22.00 -27.31 -2.40
C GLN A 162 20.57 -27.30 -2.97
N ASN A 163 20.01 -26.13 -3.30
CA ASN A 163 18.63 -26.03 -3.78
C ASN A 163 18.47 -26.42 -5.27
N HIS A 164 17.28 -26.90 -5.62
CA HIS A 164 16.89 -27.20 -7.00
C HIS A 164 15.64 -26.45 -7.46
N VAL A 165 14.98 -25.69 -6.58
CA VAL A 165 13.77 -24.90 -6.87
C VAL A 165 14.03 -23.50 -7.45
N PHE A 166 15.21 -22.91 -7.24
CA PHE A 166 15.52 -21.55 -7.72
C PHE A 166 16.32 -21.58 -9.03
N GLU A 167 16.03 -20.64 -9.94
CA GLU A 167 16.85 -20.35 -11.12
C GLU A 167 18.19 -19.72 -10.70
N ASP A 168 18.12 -18.84 -9.70
CA ASP A 168 19.26 -18.15 -9.11
C ASP A 168 18.86 -17.59 -7.72
N MET A 169 19.86 -17.35 -6.87
CA MET A 169 19.72 -16.73 -5.56
C MET A 169 20.82 -15.69 -5.35
N ALA A 170 20.42 -14.47 -4.99
CA ALA A 170 21.35 -13.36 -4.72
C ALA A 170 21.27 -12.96 -3.24
N ALA A 171 22.44 -12.73 -2.64
CA ALA A 171 22.58 -12.15 -1.31
C ALA A 171 22.80 -10.64 -1.41
N ILE A 172 22.29 -9.94 -0.40
CA ILE A 172 22.38 -8.50 -0.23
C ILE A 172 22.80 -8.24 1.20
N ALA A 173 23.77 -7.36 1.40
CA ALA A 173 24.19 -6.91 2.72
C ALA A 173 24.22 -5.37 2.78
N PRO A 174 23.74 -4.76 3.88
CA PRO A 174 23.90 -3.32 4.08
C PRO A 174 25.37 -2.92 4.11
N GLN A 175 25.73 -1.82 3.45
CA GLN A 175 27.05 -1.22 3.59
C GLN A 175 26.98 0.30 3.44
N SER A 176 27.68 1.02 4.32
CA SER A 176 27.82 2.47 4.20
C SER A 176 29.14 2.83 3.52
N PHE A 177 29.15 3.92 2.75
CA PHE A 177 30.34 4.42 2.09
C PHE A 177 30.55 5.90 2.35
N ASN A 178 31.79 6.30 2.59
CA ASN A 178 32.21 7.69 2.54
C ASN A 178 32.68 7.99 1.12
N LEU A 179 31.86 8.73 0.36
CA LEU A 179 32.24 9.25 -0.94
C LEU A 179 33.16 10.45 -0.74
N THR A 180 34.38 10.36 -1.26
CA THR A 180 35.41 11.38 -1.16
C THR A 180 36.00 11.71 -2.54
N GLY A 181 36.81 12.77 -2.63
CA GLY A 181 37.49 13.17 -3.86
C GLY A 181 36.65 13.98 -4.86
N VAL A 182 35.38 14.24 -4.57
CA VAL A 182 34.50 15.08 -5.40
C VAL A 182 33.73 16.06 -4.51
N GLY A 183 34.30 17.23 -4.21
CA GLY A 183 33.72 18.17 -3.26
C GLY A 183 33.76 17.66 -1.81
N GLU A 184 32.77 18.04 -0.99
CA GLU A 184 32.72 17.65 0.42
C GLU A 184 32.49 16.14 0.61
N PRO A 185 33.17 15.51 1.59
CA PRO A 185 32.91 14.12 1.96
C PRO A 185 31.46 13.90 2.36
N GLU A 186 30.83 12.87 1.81
CA GLU A 186 29.45 12.50 2.13
C GLU A 186 29.37 11.02 2.50
N ARG A 187 28.71 10.71 3.62
CA ARG A 187 28.31 9.34 3.95
C ARG A 187 27.04 9.00 3.17
N ILE A 188 27.13 7.97 2.34
CA ILE A 188 26.03 7.45 1.53
C ILE A 188 25.72 6.01 1.93
N ASP A 189 24.43 5.67 1.92
CA ASP A 189 23.96 4.31 2.14
C ASP A 189 24.04 3.52 0.82
N GLY A 190 24.56 2.31 0.88
CA GLY A 190 24.72 1.42 -0.26
C GLY A 190 24.57 -0.04 0.13
N ARG A 191 24.85 -0.92 -0.82
CA ARG A 191 24.72 -2.37 -0.62
C ARG A 191 25.90 -3.13 -1.22
N ARG A 192 26.30 -4.19 -0.52
CA ARG A 192 27.03 -5.32 -1.10
C ARG A 192 26.02 -6.27 -1.70
N VAL A 193 26.17 -6.65 -2.96
CA VAL A 193 25.21 -7.54 -3.63
C VAL A 193 25.90 -8.60 -4.46
N SER A 194 25.30 -9.79 -4.55
CA SER A 194 25.75 -10.80 -5.51
C SER A 194 25.71 -10.24 -6.94
N ALA A 195 26.69 -10.59 -7.77
CA ALA A 195 26.74 -10.11 -9.15
C ALA A 195 25.50 -10.51 -9.97
N SER A 196 24.83 -11.61 -9.59
CA SER A 196 23.59 -12.07 -10.23
C SER A 196 22.35 -11.22 -9.91
N LEU A 197 22.38 -10.32 -8.92
CA LEU A 197 21.18 -9.64 -8.42
C LEU A 197 20.38 -8.95 -9.53
N PHE A 198 21.04 -8.14 -10.34
CA PHE A 198 20.33 -7.31 -11.34
C PHE A 198 19.75 -8.14 -12.47
N HIS A 199 20.48 -9.16 -12.92
CA HIS A 199 19.97 -10.15 -13.88
C HIS A 199 18.82 -10.97 -13.29
N LEU A 200 18.91 -11.36 -12.00
CA LEU A 200 17.85 -12.03 -11.25
C LEU A 200 16.60 -11.16 -11.12
N LEU A 201 16.71 -9.84 -11.03
CA LEU A 201 15.55 -8.93 -11.05
C LEU A 201 15.08 -8.60 -12.47
N GLY A 202 15.94 -8.84 -13.47
CA GLY A 202 15.72 -8.49 -14.87
C GLY A 202 15.74 -6.98 -15.09
N VAL A 203 16.62 -6.27 -14.37
CA VAL A 203 16.86 -4.83 -14.50
C VAL A 203 18.29 -4.61 -14.94
N GLU A 204 18.48 -3.86 -16.03
CA GLU A 204 19.79 -3.50 -16.54
C GLU A 204 20.11 -2.04 -16.23
N PRO A 205 21.39 -1.68 -16.00
CA PRO A 205 21.81 -0.29 -15.92
C PRO A 205 21.43 0.50 -17.18
N GLN A 206 20.95 1.74 -17.02
CA GLN A 206 20.65 2.64 -18.14
C GLN A 206 21.91 3.16 -18.85
N LEU A 207 23.06 3.09 -18.17
CA LEU A 207 24.39 3.40 -18.70
C LEU A 207 25.37 2.34 -18.18
N GLY A 208 26.30 1.91 -19.02
CA GLY A 208 27.31 0.92 -18.66
C GLY A 208 26.77 -0.52 -18.64
N ARG A 209 27.15 -1.30 -17.63
CA ARG A 209 26.82 -2.73 -17.51
C ARG A 209 26.56 -3.14 -16.06
N ALA A 210 25.90 -4.29 -15.90
CA ALA A 210 25.80 -5.00 -14.62
C ALA A 210 27.17 -5.59 -14.18
N PHE A 211 27.21 -6.13 -12.96
CA PHE A 211 28.40 -6.82 -12.44
C PHE A 211 28.67 -8.13 -13.17
N LEU A 212 29.95 -8.45 -13.32
CA LEU A 212 30.41 -9.73 -13.85
C LEU A 212 30.61 -10.74 -12.70
N ARG A 213 30.53 -12.04 -13.00
CA ARG A 213 30.65 -13.09 -11.97
C ARG A 213 32.05 -13.12 -11.34
N GLU A 214 33.08 -12.78 -12.10
CA GLU A 214 34.46 -12.67 -11.65
C GLU A 214 34.68 -11.49 -10.69
N GLU A 215 33.84 -10.46 -10.74
CA GLU A 215 33.89 -9.30 -9.83
C GLU A 215 33.29 -9.63 -8.46
N ASP A 216 32.53 -10.73 -8.35
CA ASP A 216 31.97 -11.27 -7.10
C ASP A 216 32.94 -12.21 -6.36
N LYS A 217 34.25 -11.97 -6.54
CA LYS A 217 35.32 -12.68 -5.84
C LYS A 217 36.11 -11.69 -4.99
N ALA A 218 36.52 -12.13 -3.80
CA ALA A 218 37.35 -11.32 -2.92
C ALA A 218 38.60 -10.81 -3.67
N GLY A 219 38.80 -9.49 -3.66
CA GLY A 219 39.92 -8.82 -4.36
C GLY A 219 39.59 -8.33 -5.77
N ALA A 220 38.50 -8.78 -6.40
CA ALA A 220 38.05 -8.33 -7.73
C ALA A 220 36.82 -7.39 -7.67
N ASN A 221 36.38 -7.02 -6.47
CA ASN A 221 35.13 -6.32 -6.19
C ASN A 221 35.22 -4.78 -6.17
N ARG A 222 36.26 -4.20 -6.79
CA ARG A 222 36.49 -2.74 -6.86
C ARG A 222 35.73 -2.09 -8.01
N VAL A 223 34.45 -2.42 -8.08
CA VAL A 223 33.53 -1.96 -9.12
C VAL A 223 32.24 -1.49 -8.46
N VAL A 224 31.65 -0.41 -8.97
CA VAL A 224 30.45 0.20 -8.40
C VAL A 224 29.40 0.45 -9.48
N ILE A 225 28.14 0.23 -9.12
CA ILE A 225 26.99 0.71 -9.88
C ILE A 225 26.28 1.76 -9.06
N MET A 226 26.04 2.94 -9.64
CA MET A 226 25.41 4.07 -8.95
C MET A 226 23.90 4.11 -9.16
N SER A 227 23.19 4.68 -8.19
CA SER A 227 21.81 5.09 -8.40
C SER A 227 21.75 6.31 -9.33
N HIS A 228 20.63 6.47 -10.01
CA HIS A 228 20.38 7.65 -10.83
C HIS A 228 20.51 8.95 -10.04
N GLY A 229 19.99 8.97 -8.82
CA GLY A 229 19.98 10.16 -7.95
C GLY A 229 21.38 10.59 -7.53
N LEU A 230 22.25 9.64 -7.18
CA LEU A 230 23.65 9.94 -6.84
C LEU A 230 24.41 10.48 -8.05
N TRP A 231 24.24 9.84 -9.21
CA TRP A 231 24.85 10.26 -10.47
C TRP A 231 24.43 11.69 -10.87
N GLN A 232 23.15 12.03 -10.77
CA GLN A 232 22.69 13.40 -11.06
C GLN A 232 23.22 14.41 -10.05
N ARG A 233 23.06 14.15 -8.75
CA ARG A 233 23.34 15.10 -7.68
C ARG A 233 24.84 15.37 -7.49
N ARG A 234 25.68 14.33 -7.55
CA ARG A 234 27.12 14.42 -7.27
C ARG A 234 28.00 14.49 -8.51
N PHE A 235 27.51 13.98 -9.64
CA PHE A 235 28.29 13.89 -10.89
C PHE A 235 27.63 14.63 -12.06
N GLY A 236 26.61 15.45 -11.81
CA GLY A 236 26.01 16.34 -12.81
C GLY A 236 25.39 15.61 -14.01
N ALA A 237 25.00 14.34 -13.84
CA ALA A 237 24.56 13.48 -14.93
C ALA A 237 25.60 13.28 -16.06
N ASP A 238 26.90 13.31 -15.73
CA ASP A 238 27.98 13.09 -16.69
C ASP A 238 27.98 11.64 -17.22
N ARG A 239 27.71 11.45 -18.51
CA ARG A 239 27.70 10.13 -19.16
C ARG A 239 29.08 9.50 -19.29
N SER A 240 30.14 10.31 -19.21
CA SER A 240 31.53 9.83 -19.24
C SER A 240 32.00 9.26 -17.90
N ILE A 241 31.10 9.13 -16.93
CA ILE A 241 31.40 8.52 -15.62
C ILE A 241 31.75 7.03 -15.71
N ILE A 242 31.24 6.32 -16.72
CA ILE A 242 31.51 4.89 -16.89
C ILE A 242 33.01 4.66 -17.12
N GLY A 243 33.60 3.73 -16.37
CA GLY A 243 35.04 3.45 -16.40
C GLY A 243 35.89 4.42 -15.56
N ARG A 244 35.34 5.50 -15.01
CA ARG A 244 36.08 6.38 -14.10
C ARG A 244 36.20 5.78 -12.71
N ALA A 245 37.26 6.18 -12.01
CA ALA A 245 37.45 5.85 -10.60
C ALA A 245 36.71 6.84 -9.70
N VAL A 246 36.07 6.32 -8.65
CA VAL A 246 35.51 7.10 -7.53
C VAL A 246 36.07 6.59 -6.20
N MET A 247 36.28 7.48 -5.24
CA MET A 247 36.84 7.11 -3.94
C MET A 247 35.71 6.81 -2.95
N LEU A 248 35.59 5.55 -2.56
CA LEU A 248 34.65 5.08 -1.55
C LEU A 248 35.43 4.47 -0.39
N ASN A 249 35.22 4.97 0.83
CA ASN A 249 35.96 4.53 2.02
C ASN A 249 37.48 4.59 1.84
N GLY A 250 37.98 5.59 1.10
CA GLY A 250 39.40 5.76 0.81
C GLY A 250 39.98 4.79 -0.22
N GLU A 251 39.12 3.98 -0.87
CA GLU A 251 39.53 3.01 -1.89
C GLU A 251 38.95 3.39 -3.26
N SER A 252 39.69 3.05 -4.31
CA SER A 252 39.29 3.34 -5.69
C SER A 252 38.32 2.29 -6.22
N TYR A 253 37.14 2.72 -6.66
CA TYR A 253 36.14 1.89 -7.32
C TYR A 253 35.89 2.37 -8.75
N THR A 254 35.90 1.45 -9.70
CA THR A 254 35.58 1.76 -11.10
C THR A 254 34.07 1.75 -11.32
N VAL A 255 33.51 2.79 -11.91
CA VAL A 255 32.07 2.86 -12.20
C VAL A 255 31.73 1.95 -13.37
N ALA A 256 31.03 0.85 -13.13
CA ALA A 256 30.57 -0.05 -14.19
C ALA A 256 29.24 0.38 -14.81
N GLY A 257 28.36 1.04 -14.03
CA GLY A 257 27.04 1.37 -14.52
C GLY A 257 26.28 2.38 -13.66
N VAL A 258 25.18 2.88 -14.22
CA VAL A 258 24.20 3.73 -13.53
C VAL A 258 22.82 3.11 -13.70
N MET A 259 22.11 2.90 -12.60
CA MET A 259 20.75 2.34 -12.61
C MET A 259 19.71 3.35 -13.10
N PRO A 260 18.61 2.87 -13.72
CA PRO A 260 17.50 3.74 -14.09
C PRO A 260 16.83 4.34 -12.83
N PRO A 261 16.19 5.52 -12.92
CA PRO A 261 15.52 6.17 -11.78
C PRO A 261 14.38 5.36 -11.16
N THR A 262 13.87 4.37 -11.90
CA THR A 262 12.81 3.46 -11.47
C THR A 262 13.32 2.29 -10.61
N PHE A 263 14.64 2.07 -10.50
CA PHE A 263 15.23 1.00 -9.70
C PHE A 263 15.41 1.40 -8.24
N GLN A 264 14.90 0.58 -7.32
CA GLN A 264 14.64 0.98 -5.92
C GLN A 264 14.83 -0.18 -4.93
N PHE A 265 15.63 -1.18 -5.29
CA PHE A 265 15.77 -2.43 -4.55
C PHE A 265 17.14 -2.56 -3.87
N PRO A 266 17.20 -3.06 -2.61
CA PRO A 266 16.09 -3.33 -1.71
C PRO A 266 15.39 -2.07 -1.17
N SER A 267 16.07 -0.92 -1.16
CA SER A 267 15.51 0.37 -0.73
C SER A 267 15.74 1.49 -1.76
N ARG A 268 14.88 2.52 -1.75
CA ARG A 268 15.12 3.77 -2.49
C ARG A 268 16.27 4.59 -1.93
N GLU A 269 16.63 4.37 -0.66
CA GLU A 269 17.72 5.10 0.00
C GLU A 269 19.10 4.61 -0.46
N ASP A 270 19.17 3.44 -1.08
CA ASP A 270 20.41 2.86 -1.59
C ASP A 270 20.93 3.71 -2.76
N GLN A 271 22.09 4.34 -2.55
CA GLN A 271 22.68 5.25 -3.52
C GLN A 271 23.70 4.58 -4.44
N LEU A 272 24.21 3.41 -4.05
CA LEU A 272 25.11 2.62 -4.86
C LEU A 272 25.13 1.14 -4.44
N TRP A 273 25.65 0.31 -5.33
CA TRP A 273 25.88 -1.11 -5.12
C TRP A 273 27.32 -1.47 -5.47
N VAL A 274 27.90 -2.42 -4.74
CA VAL A 274 29.21 -3.04 -5.04
C VAL A 274 29.06 -4.57 -4.95
N PRO A 275 29.92 -5.37 -5.60
CA PRO A 275 29.89 -6.82 -5.47
C PRO A 275 30.11 -7.28 -4.02
N ILE A 276 29.34 -8.28 -3.59
CA ILE A 276 29.38 -8.77 -2.21
C ILE A 276 30.69 -9.46 -1.90
N ALA A 277 31.20 -10.31 -2.81
CA ALA A 277 32.55 -10.87 -2.79
C ALA A 277 32.99 -11.32 -1.38
N PHE A 278 32.29 -12.31 -0.82
CA PHE A 278 32.59 -12.83 0.50
C PHE A 278 34.07 -13.25 0.62
N THR A 279 34.73 -12.78 1.67
CA THR A 279 36.07 -13.27 2.01
C THR A 279 36.00 -14.73 2.46
N PRO A 280 37.10 -15.50 2.40
CA PRO A 280 37.11 -16.88 2.91
C PRO A 280 36.63 -17.01 4.35
N LYS A 281 36.93 -16.01 5.19
CA LYS A 281 36.48 -15.96 6.59
C LYS A 281 34.97 -15.73 6.71
N GLU A 282 34.43 -14.79 5.94
CA GLU A 282 32.97 -14.55 5.88
C GLU A 282 32.24 -15.78 5.34
N GLY A 283 32.79 -16.44 4.32
CA GLY A 283 32.19 -17.61 3.68
C GLY A 283 31.94 -18.80 4.61
N THR A 284 32.66 -18.89 5.73
CA THR A 284 32.48 -19.92 6.76
C THR A 284 31.69 -19.46 7.98
N ASP A 285 31.26 -18.20 8.02
CA ASP A 285 30.59 -17.62 9.18
C ASP A 285 29.12 -18.06 9.26
N ARG A 286 28.78 -18.73 10.36
CA ARG A 286 27.42 -19.19 10.70
C ARG A 286 26.78 -18.43 11.86
N GLY A 287 27.53 -17.56 12.53
CA GLY A 287 27.05 -16.85 13.72
C GLY A 287 26.58 -15.43 13.43
N ASN A 288 26.99 -14.84 12.31
CA ASN A 288 26.59 -13.48 11.94
C ASN A 288 25.46 -13.50 10.90
N HIS A 289 24.29 -13.08 11.34
CA HIS A 289 23.02 -13.06 10.61
C HIS A 289 22.74 -11.64 10.12
N TYR A 290 22.98 -11.35 8.84
CA TYR A 290 22.85 -9.99 8.31
C TYR A 290 22.49 -9.91 6.82
N LEU A 291 22.35 -11.05 6.14
CA LEU A 291 22.01 -11.07 4.73
C LEU A 291 20.51 -10.86 4.53
N GLU A 292 20.17 -10.26 3.40
CA GLU A 292 18.86 -10.39 2.78
C GLU A 292 19.04 -11.25 1.54
N VAL A 293 18.21 -12.28 1.37
CA VAL A 293 18.36 -13.24 0.26
C VAL A 293 17.13 -13.18 -0.63
N VAL A 294 17.35 -12.92 -1.92
CA VAL A 294 16.32 -12.95 -2.95
C VAL A 294 16.54 -14.14 -3.87
N GLY A 295 15.47 -14.89 -4.13
CA GLY A 295 15.46 -16.03 -5.04
C GLY A 295 14.45 -15.84 -6.17
N ARG A 296 14.71 -16.46 -7.30
CA ARG A 296 13.75 -16.56 -8.41
C ARG A 296 13.36 -18.01 -8.61
N LEU A 297 12.09 -18.34 -8.44
CA LEU A 297 11.59 -19.69 -8.66
C LEU A 297 11.73 -20.14 -10.13
N LYS A 298 12.13 -21.40 -10.33
CA LYS A 298 12.06 -22.06 -11.64
C LYS A 298 10.63 -22.06 -12.17
N ARG A 299 10.48 -22.10 -13.49
CA ARG A 299 9.18 -22.19 -14.15
C ARG A 299 8.43 -23.44 -13.67
N GLY A 300 7.17 -23.28 -13.26
CA GLY A 300 6.31 -24.37 -12.80
C GLY A 300 6.49 -24.79 -11.34
N ILE A 301 7.47 -24.24 -10.61
CA ILE A 301 7.64 -24.51 -9.18
C ILE A 301 6.68 -23.63 -8.37
N SER A 302 5.90 -24.26 -7.49
CA SER A 302 5.01 -23.56 -6.55
C SER A 302 5.77 -23.07 -5.31
N LEU A 303 5.22 -22.06 -4.64
CA LEU A 303 5.77 -21.57 -3.37
C LEU A 303 5.85 -22.69 -2.31
N GLN A 304 4.87 -23.60 -2.30
CA GLN A 304 4.82 -24.73 -1.37
C GLN A 304 5.95 -25.73 -1.62
N GLN A 305 6.26 -26.01 -2.89
CA GLN A 305 7.39 -26.87 -3.26
C GLN A 305 8.73 -26.23 -2.85
N ALA A 306 8.88 -24.93 -3.07
CA ALA A 306 10.07 -24.20 -2.65
C ALA A 306 10.24 -24.21 -1.12
N GLN A 307 9.15 -23.98 -0.37
CA GLN A 307 9.16 -24.05 1.08
C GLN A 307 9.51 -25.46 1.58
N ALA A 308 9.00 -26.51 0.95
CA ALA A 308 9.31 -27.89 1.32
C ALA A 308 10.79 -28.25 1.09
N GLU A 309 11.38 -27.81 -0.02
CA GLU A 309 12.82 -28.02 -0.26
C GLU A 309 13.67 -27.23 0.74
N MET A 310 13.32 -25.96 1.00
CA MET A 310 14.04 -25.15 1.98
C MET A 310 13.95 -25.71 3.41
N ASN A 311 12.81 -26.27 3.81
CA ASN A 311 12.67 -27.01 5.07
C ASN A 311 13.61 -28.22 5.12
N THR A 312 13.73 -28.95 4.01
CA THR A 312 14.62 -30.11 3.91
C THR A 312 16.09 -29.70 4.07
N ILE A 313 16.50 -28.61 3.43
CA ILE A 313 17.86 -28.06 3.57
C ILE A 313 18.10 -27.57 5.00
N ALA A 314 17.16 -26.83 5.59
CA ALA A 314 17.27 -26.35 6.97
C ALA A 314 17.43 -27.51 7.98
N ALA A 315 16.63 -28.58 7.85
CA ALA A 315 16.74 -29.77 8.68
C ALA A 315 18.11 -30.46 8.57
N ARG A 316 18.68 -30.50 7.35
CA ARG A 316 20.03 -31.02 7.12
C ARG A 316 21.10 -30.14 7.77
N LEU A 317 20.98 -28.82 7.64
CA LEU A 317 21.91 -27.87 8.25
C LEU A 317 21.86 -27.95 9.79
N GLN A 318 20.68 -28.16 10.37
CA GLN A 318 20.54 -28.40 11.81
C GLN A 318 21.32 -29.65 12.26
N GLN A 319 21.31 -30.74 11.48
CA GLN A 319 22.07 -31.95 11.81
C GLN A 319 23.58 -31.77 11.61
N GLN A 320 23.99 -31.06 10.57
CA GLN A 320 25.41 -30.83 10.25
C GLN A 320 26.06 -29.80 11.18
N TYR A 321 25.32 -28.78 11.59
CA TYR A 321 25.80 -27.64 12.37
C TYR A 321 24.91 -27.36 13.59
N PRO A 322 24.79 -28.31 14.53
CA PRO A 322 23.87 -28.20 15.67
C PRO A 322 24.20 -27.01 16.58
N GLU A 323 25.44 -26.52 16.60
CA GLU A 323 25.82 -25.34 17.40
C GLU A 323 25.13 -24.05 16.93
N PHE A 324 24.89 -23.90 15.62
CA PHE A 324 24.40 -22.65 15.01
C PHE A 324 22.97 -22.78 14.47
N ASN A 325 22.56 -23.97 14.02
CA ASN A 325 21.32 -24.18 13.28
C ASN A 325 20.25 -24.93 14.08
N THR A 326 20.44 -25.15 15.39
CA THR A 326 19.41 -25.78 16.23
C THR A 326 18.13 -24.94 16.24
N ARG A 327 17.02 -25.52 15.77
CA ARG A 327 15.71 -24.85 15.62
C ARG A 327 15.74 -23.60 14.74
N ILE A 328 16.68 -23.56 13.79
CA ILE A 328 16.72 -22.54 12.73
C ILE A 328 16.15 -23.16 11.45
N GLY A 329 14.93 -22.75 11.12
CA GLY A 329 14.26 -23.14 9.88
C GLY A 329 14.60 -22.21 8.72
N ALA A 330 13.87 -22.35 7.62
CA ALA A 330 13.90 -21.43 6.49
C ALA A 330 12.47 -21.07 6.10
N VAL A 331 12.22 -19.83 5.67
CA VAL A 331 10.90 -19.39 5.21
C VAL A 331 11.01 -18.65 3.89
N VAL A 332 10.15 -19.02 2.94
CA VAL A 332 10.09 -18.48 1.59
C VAL A 332 8.85 -17.61 1.47
N VAL A 333 9.06 -16.32 1.21
CA VAL A 333 8.00 -15.30 1.18
C VAL A 333 7.94 -14.67 -0.21
N PRO A 334 6.78 -14.62 -0.88
CA PRO A 334 6.64 -13.87 -2.13
C PRO A 334 7.13 -12.43 -1.98
N LEU A 335 7.92 -11.93 -2.94
CA LEU A 335 8.51 -10.60 -2.82
C LEU A 335 7.43 -9.52 -2.65
N HIS A 336 6.30 -9.66 -3.35
CA HIS A 336 5.15 -8.77 -3.18
C HIS A 336 4.63 -8.77 -1.73
N GLU A 337 4.49 -9.93 -1.10
CA GLU A 337 4.06 -10.03 0.30
C GLU A 337 5.11 -9.45 1.25
N HIS A 338 6.40 -9.64 0.99
CA HIS A 338 7.45 -9.04 1.80
C HIS A 338 7.37 -7.50 1.81
N VAL A 339 7.08 -6.90 0.64
CA VAL A 339 6.98 -5.45 0.48
C VAL A 339 5.70 -4.86 1.09
N VAL A 340 4.58 -5.60 1.04
CA VAL A 340 3.23 -5.02 1.34
C VAL A 340 2.48 -5.70 2.48
N GLY A 341 2.95 -6.85 2.95
CA GLY A 341 2.22 -7.77 3.83
C GLY A 341 1.80 -7.12 5.15
N ASN A 342 2.68 -6.30 5.73
CA ASN A 342 2.42 -5.63 7.02
C ASN A 342 1.39 -4.49 6.89
N ILE A 343 1.23 -3.90 5.71
CA ILE A 343 0.38 -2.72 5.49
C ILE A 343 -0.99 -3.12 4.89
N LYS A 344 -1.06 -4.28 4.23
CA LYS A 344 -2.28 -4.80 3.58
C LYS A 344 -3.51 -4.82 4.51
N PRO A 345 -3.47 -5.34 5.75
CA PRO A 345 -4.65 -5.35 6.62
C PRO A 345 -5.15 -3.94 6.94
N ALA A 346 -4.25 -3.01 7.24
CA ALA A 346 -4.60 -1.62 7.52
C ALA A 346 -5.25 -0.94 6.30
N LEU A 347 -4.73 -1.19 5.09
CA LEU A 347 -5.33 -0.66 3.86
C LEU A 347 -6.72 -1.26 3.58
N LEU A 348 -6.95 -2.54 3.87
CA LEU A 348 -8.25 -3.17 3.71
C LEU A 348 -9.29 -2.63 4.71
N VAL A 349 -8.89 -2.41 5.96
CA VAL A 349 -9.75 -1.75 6.97
C VAL A 349 -10.09 -0.34 6.52
N LEU A 350 -9.10 0.41 6.01
CA LEU A 350 -9.32 1.76 5.50
C LEU A 350 -10.25 1.78 4.28
N LEU A 351 -10.11 0.81 3.36
CA LEU A 351 -11.02 0.64 2.22
C LEU A 351 -12.46 0.36 2.67
N GLY A 352 -12.64 -0.53 3.64
CA GLY A 352 -13.95 -0.81 4.22
C GLY A 352 -14.58 0.42 4.86
N ALA A 353 -13.79 1.18 5.63
CA ALA A 353 -14.23 2.42 6.27
C ALA A 353 -14.71 3.46 5.24
N VAL A 354 -13.93 3.74 4.19
CA VAL A 354 -14.37 4.69 3.15
C VAL A 354 -15.55 4.13 2.33
N GLY A 355 -15.68 2.81 2.19
CA GLY A 355 -16.86 2.18 1.62
C GLY A 355 -18.13 2.51 2.41
N PHE A 356 -18.10 2.46 3.74
CA PHE A 356 -19.21 2.91 4.58
C PHE A 356 -19.51 4.41 4.43
N VAL A 357 -18.48 5.26 4.34
CA VAL A 357 -18.66 6.70 4.07
C VAL A 357 -19.40 6.94 2.75
N LEU A 358 -19.09 6.14 1.71
CA LEU A 358 -19.82 6.19 0.45
C LEU A 358 -21.27 5.75 0.62
N LEU A 359 -21.55 4.68 1.38
CA LEU A 359 -22.92 4.24 1.65
C LEU A 359 -23.73 5.31 2.39
N ILE A 360 -23.13 5.99 3.36
CA ILE A 360 -23.75 7.14 4.06
C ILE A 360 -24.03 8.28 3.07
N SER A 361 -23.08 8.58 2.18
CA SER A 361 -23.26 9.61 1.15
C SER A 361 -24.41 9.25 0.20
N CYS A 362 -24.53 7.99 -0.18
CA CYS A 362 -25.64 7.47 -0.98
C CYS A 362 -26.97 7.54 -0.25
N ALA A 363 -27.03 7.18 1.03
CA ALA A 363 -28.24 7.25 1.84
C ALA A 363 -28.73 8.71 1.97
N ASN A 364 -27.81 9.66 2.18
CA ASN A 364 -28.12 11.08 2.20
C ASN A 364 -28.74 11.56 0.89
N VAL A 365 -28.13 11.23 -0.24
CA VAL A 365 -28.67 11.62 -1.57
C VAL A 365 -30.00 10.93 -1.85
N ALA A 366 -30.16 9.66 -1.50
CA ALA A 366 -31.43 8.96 -1.62
C ALA A 366 -32.53 9.63 -0.78
N ASN A 367 -32.24 9.99 0.47
CA ASN A 367 -33.17 10.70 1.34
C ASN A 367 -33.60 12.06 0.76
N LEU A 368 -32.65 12.82 0.18
CA LEU A 368 -32.94 14.09 -0.48
C LEU A 368 -33.79 13.89 -1.75
N LEU A 369 -33.50 12.87 -2.55
CA LEU A 369 -34.28 12.53 -3.75
C LEU A 369 -35.69 12.06 -3.41
N LEU A 370 -35.86 11.26 -2.35
CA LEU A 370 -37.18 10.82 -1.86
C LEU A 370 -38.00 12.02 -1.35
N ALA A 371 -37.38 12.93 -0.59
CA ALA A 371 -38.04 14.17 -0.14
C ALA A 371 -38.50 15.03 -1.32
N ARG A 372 -37.66 15.15 -2.36
CA ARG A 372 -37.99 15.90 -3.58
C ARG A 372 -39.07 15.21 -4.42
N ALA A 373 -39.07 13.88 -4.49
CA ALA A 373 -40.11 13.10 -5.16
C ALA A 373 -41.48 13.31 -4.49
N ALA A 374 -41.53 13.39 -3.15
CA ALA A 374 -42.75 13.71 -2.41
C ALA A 374 -43.29 15.11 -2.73
N VAL A 375 -42.43 16.13 -2.84
CA VAL A 375 -42.84 17.49 -3.26
C VAL A 375 -43.38 17.50 -4.70
N ARG A 376 -42.82 16.67 -5.58
CA ARG A 376 -43.22 16.54 -7.00
C ARG A 376 -44.34 15.53 -7.23
N GLN A 377 -44.95 15.00 -6.18
CA GLN A 377 -45.94 13.93 -6.28
C GLN A 377 -47.16 14.33 -7.12
N LYS A 378 -47.66 15.57 -6.99
CA LYS A 378 -48.78 16.09 -7.80
C LYS A 378 -48.43 16.20 -9.30
N GLU A 379 -47.22 16.65 -9.63
CA GLU A 379 -46.72 16.72 -11.01
C GLU A 379 -46.62 15.33 -11.64
N ILE A 380 -46.10 14.37 -10.87
CA ILE A 380 -45.94 12.97 -11.31
C ILE A 380 -47.31 12.31 -11.53
N ALA A 381 -48.25 12.49 -10.60
CA ALA A 381 -49.61 11.96 -10.71
C ALA A 381 -50.33 12.51 -11.95
N LEU A 382 -50.20 13.81 -12.24
CA LEU A 382 -50.75 14.44 -13.45
C LEU A 382 -50.14 13.85 -14.74
N ARG A 383 -48.83 13.58 -14.77
CA ARG A 383 -48.18 12.94 -15.94
C ARG A 383 -48.66 11.51 -16.17
N VAL A 384 -48.84 10.74 -15.11
CA VAL A 384 -49.40 9.38 -15.24
C VAL A 384 -50.85 9.43 -15.68
N ALA A 385 -51.65 10.38 -15.19
CA ALA A 385 -53.03 10.61 -15.64
C ALA A 385 -53.11 10.99 -17.14
N LEU A 386 -52.11 11.71 -17.65
CA LEU A 386 -51.97 12.06 -19.06
C LEU A 386 -51.36 10.93 -19.93
N GLY A 387 -51.17 9.72 -19.38
CA GLY A 387 -50.75 8.54 -20.13
C GLY A 387 -49.24 8.26 -20.14
N ALA A 388 -48.44 8.91 -19.30
CA ALA A 388 -47.01 8.61 -19.22
C ALA A 388 -46.76 7.20 -18.65
N SER A 389 -45.99 6.37 -19.37
CA SER A 389 -45.61 5.03 -18.90
C SER A 389 -44.68 5.08 -17.69
N ARG A 390 -44.82 4.12 -16.77
CA ARG A 390 -43.96 4.00 -15.56
C ARG A 390 -42.47 3.85 -15.91
N SER A 391 -42.18 3.16 -17.01
CA SER A 391 -40.81 3.02 -17.55
C SER A 391 -40.17 4.38 -17.90
N ARG A 392 -40.95 5.30 -18.49
CA ARG A 392 -40.47 6.64 -18.86
C ARG A 392 -40.12 7.49 -17.63
N LEU A 393 -40.93 7.41 -16.58
CA LEU A 393 -40.66 8.07 -15.29
C LEU A 393 -39.42 7.49 -14.59
N THR A 394 -39.29 6.16 -14.54
CA THR A 394 -38.12 5.49 -13.96
C THR A 394 -36.84 5.87 -14.68
N ARG A 395 -36.84 5.88 -16.02
CA ARG A 395 -35.67 6.27 -16.83
C ARG A 395 -35.28 7.73 -16.61
N GLN A 396 -36.26 8.63 -16.50
CA GLN A 396 -36.03 10.04 -16.19
C GLN A 396 -35.35 10.23 -14.83
N PHE A 397 -35.82 9.54 -13.77
CA PHE A 397 -35.18 9.59 -12.46
C PHE A 397 -33.78 9.00 -12.47
N LEU A 398 -33.57 7.89 -13.17
CA LEU A 398 -32.24 7.30 -13.35
C LEU A 398 -31.29 8.26 -14.09
N ALA A 399 -31.77 8.96 -15.13
CA ALA A 399 -30.97 9.95 -15.83
C ALA A 399 -30.59 11.14 -14.93
N GLU A 400 -31.52 11.66 -14.13
CA GLU A 400 -31.25 12.71 -13.13
C GLU A 400 -30.20 12.25 -12.10
N SER A 401 -30.34 11.03 -11.57
CA SER A 401 -29.45 10.47 -10.56
C SER A 401 -28.05 10.15 -11.10
N VAL A 402 -27.96 9.58 -12.30
CA VAL A 402 -26.66 9.28 -12.95
C VAL A 402 -25.93 10.57 -13.32
N LEU A 403 -26.63 11.61 -13.78
CA LEU A 403 -26.01 12.92 -14.01
C LEU A 403 -25.46 13.53 -12.72
N LEU A 404 -26.25 13.48 -11.64
CA LEU A 404 -25.82 13.96 -10.34
C LEU A 404 -24.62 13.19 -9.80
N ALA A 405 -24.62 11.86 -9.95
CA ALA A 405 -23.50 11.00 -9.61
C ALA A 405 -22.27 11.26 -10.48
N GLY A 406 -22.45 11.56 -11.76
CA GLY A 406 -21.36 11.96 -12.66
C GLY A 406 -20.70 13.26 -12.23
N LEU A 407 -21.48 14.27 -11.86
CA LEU A 407 -20.96 15.53 -11.31
C LEU A 407 -20.23 15.30 -9.97
N GLY A 408 -20.82 14.52 -9.08
CA GLY A 408 -20.19 14.08 -7.83
C GLY A 408 -18.89 13.31 -8.07
N GLY A 409 -18.85 12.45 -9.09
CA GLY A 409 -17.68 11.67 -9.48
C GLY A 409 -16.55 12.52 -10.03
N VAL A 410 -16.85 13.51 -10.88
CA VAL A 410 -15.87 14.48 -11.39
C VAL A 410 -15.31 15.32 -10.24
N ALA A 411 -16.18 15.89 -9.40
CA ALA A 411 -15.75 16.66 -8.24
C ALA A 411 -14.95 15.80 -7.24
N GLY A 412 -15.39 14.56 -6.99
CA GLY A 412 -14.69 13.60 -6.13
C GLY A 412 -13.32 13.20 -6.67
N LEU A 413 -13.18 13.05 -7.99
CA LEU A 413 -11.89 12.79 -8.62
C LEU A 413 -10.92 13.96 -8.42
N LEU A 414 -11.39 15.20 -8.59
CA LEU A 414 -10.60 16.40 -8.32
C LEU A 414 -10.18 16.48 -6.84
N LEU A 415 -11.10 16.18 -5.92
CA LEU A 415 -10.80 16.09 -4.48
C LEU A 415 -9.78 14.98 -4.17
N SER A 416 -9.88 13.83 -4.82
CA SER A 416 -8.91 12.73 -4.69
C SER A 416 -7.51 13.18 -5.12
N VAL A 417 -7.39 13.83 -6.29
CA VAL A 417 -6.10 14.36 -6.77
C VAL A 417 -5.53 15.41 -5.81
N ALA A 418 -6.35 16.35 -5.34
CA ALA A 418 -5.94 17.37 -4.38
C ALA A 418 -5.51 16.74 -3.04
N GLY A 419 -6.28 15.78 -2.54
CA GLY A 419 -5.99 15.06 -1.30
C GLY A 419 -4.70 14.26 -1.36
N ILE A 420 -4.45 13.55 -2.46
CA ILE A 420 -3.19 12.84 -2.70
C ILE A 420 -2.02 13.83 -2.73
N LYS A 421 -2.18 14.98 -3.40
CA LYS A 421 -1.12 16.00 -3.48
C LYS A 421 -0.82 16.63 -2.12
N LEU A 422 -1.84 16.94 -1.33
CA LEU A 422 -1.68 17.45 0.03
C LEU A 422 -1.00 16.42 0.93
N LEU A 423 -1.43 15.16 0.87
CA LEU A 423 -0.84 14.08 1.65
C LEU A 423 0.65 13.89 1.32
N LYS A 424 1.03 13.96 0.04
CA LYS A 424 2.44 13.95 -0.38
C LYS A 424 3.25 15.11 0.18
N GLY A 425 2.64 16.26 0.45
CA GLY A 425 3.32 17.41 1.07
C GLY A 425 3.60 17.25 2.57
N PHE A 426 2.83 16.42 3.27
CA PHE A 426 3.02 16.15 4.70
C PHE A 426 3.91 14.93 4.99
N ILE A 427 4.11 14.06 4.00
CA ILE A 427 4.94 12.87 4.13
C ILE A 427 6.40 13.27 3.79
N PRO A 428 7.37 13.07 4.71
CA PRO A 428 8.78 13.29 4.42
C PRO A 428 9.21 12.54 3.15
N GLU A 429 10.07 13.14 2.32
CA GLU A 429 10.53 12.54 1.06
C GLU A 429 11.17 11.14 1.22
N THR A 430 11.60 10.81 2.44
CA THR A 430 12.17 9.51 2.82
C THR A 430 11.16 8.35 2.84
N ILE A 431 9.84 8.60 2.98
CA ILE A 431 8.82 7.54 2.98
C ILE A 431 8.37 7.23 1.54
N SER A 432 9.21 6.42 0.89
CA SER A 432 9.28 6.04 -0.52
C SER A 432 7.96 5.63 -1.23
N GLN A 433 7.06 4.88 -0.56
CA GLN A 433 5.87 4.34 -1.25
C GLN A 433 4.80 5.41 -1.54
N ALA A 434 4.82 6.55 -0.86
CA ALA A 434 3.81 7.60 -1.02
C ALA A 434 3.91 8.35 -2.35
N GLN A 435 5.11 8.46 -2.93
CA GLN A 435 5.32 9.24 -4.16
C GLN A 435 4.77 8.55 -5.42
N ALA A 436 4.76 7.21 -5.44
CA ALA A 436 4.26 6.42 -6.57
C ALA A 436 2.73 6.44 -6.72
N ILE A 437 2.01 6.97 -5.72
CA ILE A 437 0.55 7.04 -5.71
C ILE A 437 0.11 8.04 -6.78
N THR A 438 -0.52 7.54 -7.82
CA THR A 438 -1.01 8.32 -8.96
C THR A 438 -2.43 7.89 -9.30
N VAL A 439 -3.24 8.82 -9.77
CA VAL A 439 -4.52 8.50 -10.41
C VAL A 439 -4.20 8.01 -11.82
N ASP A 440 -4.37 6.71 -12.06
CA ASP A 440 -4.18 6.08 -13.37
C ASP A 440 -5.53 5.69 -14.01
N ALA A 441 -5.47 5.07 -15.20
CA ALA A 441 -6.67 4.60 -15.89
C ALA A 441 -7.52 3.62 -15.06
N ARG A 442 -6.91 2.79 -14.20
CA ARG A 442 -7.65 1.85 -13.33
C ARG A 442 -8.43 2.60 -12.27
N VAL A 443 -7.82 3.63 -11.67
CA VAL A 443 -8.50 4.52 -10.72
C VAL A 443 -9.66 5.24 -11.42
N LEU A 444 -9.45 5.77 -12.63
CA LEU A 444 -10.53 6.43 -13.39
C LEU A 444 -11.69 5.48 -13.69
N ILE A 445 -11.40 4.26 -14.15
CA ILE A 445 -12.42 3.23 -14.40
C ILE A 445 -13.16 2.89 -13.10
N PHE A 446 -12.45 2.73 -11.98
CA PHE A 446 -13.04 2.49 -10.68
C PHE A 446 -13.95 3.64 -10.24
N THR A 447 -13.49 4.89 -10.32
CA THR A 447 -14.28 6.09 -9.97
C THR A 447 -15.53 6.18 -10.83
N VAL A 448 -15.44 5.95 -12.14
CA VAL A 448 -16.60 5.94 -13.04
C VAL A 448 -17.56 4.81 -12.67
N ALA A 449 -17.05 3.59 -12.43
CA ALA A 449 -17.88 2.46 -12.03
C ALA A 449 -18.62 2.73 -10.71
N VAL A 450 -17.92 3.25 -9.70
CA VAL A 450 -18.52 3.63 -8.42
C VAL A 450 -19.55 4.74 -8.58
N SER A 451 -19.28 5.75 -9.40
CA SER A 451 -20.22 6.84 -9.68
C SER A 451 -21.49 6.33 -10.38
N LEU A 452 -21.35 5.41 -11.33
CA LEU A 452 -22.48 4.78 -12.02
C LEU A 452 -23.30 3.92 -11.05
N VAL A 453 -22.64 3.04 -10.29
CA VAL A 453 -23.29 2.16 -9.32
C VAL A 453 -24.05 2.97 -8.28
N THR A 454 -23.44 4.03 -7.73
CA THR A 454 -24.11 4.91 -6.78
C THR A 454 -25.32 5.59 -7.41
N GLY A 455 -25.17 6.21 -8.58
CA GLY A 455 -26.28 6.82 -9.33
C GLY A 455 -27.45 5.88 -9.59
N LEU A 456 -27.17 4.62 -9.91
CA LEU A 456 -28.19 3.58 -10.08
C LEU A 456 -28.87 3.23 -8.76
N ILE A 457 -28.11 2.98 -7.69
CA ILE A 457 -28.64 2.58 -6.37
C ILE A 457 -29.66 3.60 -5.86
N PHE A 458 -29.32 4.90 -5.84
CA PHE A 458 -30.24 5.91 -5.32
C PHE A 458 -31.24 6.44 -6.36
N GLY A 459 -31.03 6.23 -7.66
CA GLY A 459 -32.04 6.50 -8.68
C GLY A 459 -33.19 5.48 -8.69
N LEU A 460 -32.92 4.25 -8.26
CA LEU A 460 -33.95 3.21 -8.14
C LEU A 460 -34.92 3.46 -6.96
N ALA A 461 -34.48 4.10 -5.88
CA ALA A 461 -35.31 4.37 -4.70
C ALA A 461 -36.57 5.24 -5.02
N PRO A 462 -36.45 6.45 -5.61
CA PRO A 462 -37.62 7.24 -6.02
C PRO A 462 -38.38 6.59 -7.19
N ALA A 463 -37.72 5.83 -8.06
CA ALA A 463 -38.39 5.11 -9.15
C ALA A 463 -39.32 4.00 -8.63
N ALA A 464 -38.88 3.25 -7.61
CA ALA A 464 -39.70 2.23 -6.95
C ALA A 464 -40.91 2.85 -6.23
N GLN A 465 -40.75 4.05 -5.65
CA GLN A 465 -41.87 4.79 -5.04
C GLN A 465 -42.85 5.32 -6.10
N ALA A 466 -42.34 5.84 -7.22
CA ALA A 466 -43.14 6.32 -8.34
C ALA A 466 -43.98 5.21 -9.01
N SER A 467 -43.51 3.98 -8.95
CA SER A 467 -44.16 2.81 -9.54
C SER A 467 -45.42 2.36 -8.79
N ASN A 468 -45.59 2.76 -7.52
CA ASN A 468 -46.66 2.31 -6.63
C ASN A 468 -47.72 3.38 -6.34
N PHE A 469 -47.75 4.51 -7.06
CA PHE A 469 -48.80 5.51 -6.89
C PHE A 469 -50.14 4.98 -7.40
N ASN A 470 -51.08 4.75 -6.48
CA ASN A 470 -52.49 4.52 -6.80
C ASN A 470 -53.16 5.87 -7.11
N LEU A 471 -53.44 6.11 -8.40
CA LEU A 471 -54.07 7.35 -8.88
C LEU A 471 -55.34 7.74 -8.11
N ASN A 472 -56.11 6.75 -7.66
CA ASN A 472 -57.37 6.95 -6.95
C ASN A 472 -57.23 7.48 -5.52
N GLU A 473 -56.11 7.23 -4.83
CA GLU A 473 -55.88 7.78 -3.49
C GLU A 473 -55.34 9.21 -3.55
N THR A 474 -54.41 9.48 -4.46
CA THR A 474 -53.73 10.78 -4.54
C THR A 474 -54.62 11.92 -5.05
N LEU A 475 -55.67 11.61 -5.83
CA LEU A 475 -56.65 12.61 -6.31
C LEU A 475 -57.78 12.88 -5.29
N LYS A 476 -58.02 11.97 -4.33
CA LYS A 476 -59.01 12.15 -3.24
C LYS A 476 -58.46 12.89 -2.02
N GLU A 477 -57.15 13.05 -1.91
CA GLU A 477 -56.43 13.65 -0.76
C GLU A 477 -56.55 15.19 -0.64
N GLY A 478 -57.46 15.84 -1.38
CA GLY A 478 -57.60 17.30 -1.40
C GLY A 478 -58.10 17.97 -0.10
N GLY A 479 -58.34 17.25 1.01
CA GLY A 479 -59.01 17.87 2.16
C GLY A 479 -58.91 17.22 3.54
N ARG A 480 -58.09 16.19 3.75
CA ARG A 480 -57.89 15.64 5.11
C ARG A 480 -56.45 15.18 5.27
N GLU A 481 -55.80 15.66 6.32
CA GLU A 481 -54.53 15.16 6.82
C GLU A 481 -54.67 13.66 7.13
N SER A 482 -54.36 12.79 6.17
CA SER A 482 -54.42 11.34 6.35
C SER A 482 -53.06 10.71 6.08
N VAL A 483 -52.36 10.36 7.16
CA VAL A 483 -51.83 9.04 7.58
C VAL A 483 -51.54 7.93 6.53
N SER A 484 -51.60 8.14 5.22
CA SER A 484 -51.33 7.13 4.17
C SER A 484 -49.83 6.93 3.86
N GLY A 485 -48.92 7.63 4.55
CA GLY A 485 -47.46 7.62 4.31
C GLY A 485 -46.68 6.39 4.82
N SER A 486 -47.33 5.30 5.24
CA SER A 486 -46.73 4.20 6.02
C SER A 486 -45.48 3.56 5.39
N ARG A 487 -45.47 3.28 4.08
CA ARG A 487 -44.36 2.52 3.46
C ARG A 487 -43.15 3.38 3.10
N GLY A 488 -43.37 4.57 2.55
CA GLY A 488 -42.30 5.52 2.22
C GLY A 488 -41.62 6.08 3.47
N ASN A 489 -42.39 6.35 4.53
CA ASN A 489 -41.84 6.81 5.80
C ASN A 489 -41.11 5.69 6.56
N ARG A 490 -41.53 4.42 6.41
CA ARG A 490 -40.78 3.25 6.95
C ARG A 490 -39.45 3.03 6.26
N ILE A 491 -39.38 3.13 4.91
CA ILE A 491 -38.12 2.99 4.18
C ILE A 491 -37.16 4.13 4.54
N ARG A 492 -37.67 5.36 4.61
CA ARG A 492 -36.88 6.52 5.07
C ARG A 492 -36.42 6.34 6.51
N GLY A 493 -37.29 5.89 7.41
CA GLY A 493 -36.95 5.59 8.80
C GLY A 493 -35.86 4.52 8.93
N LEU A 494 -35.96 3.42 8.17
CA LEU A 494 -34.93 2.37 8.14
C LEU A 494 -33.59 2.88 7.59
N LEU A 495 -33.62 3.69 6.52
CA LEU A 495 -32.41 4.33 5.97
C LEU A 495 -31.74 5.24 7.00
N VAL A 496 -32.51 6.09 7.69
CA VAL A 496 -31.99 6.97 8.74
C VAL A 496 -31.44 6.16 9.92
N ILE A 497 -32.13 5.13 10.38
CA ILE A 497 -31.65 4.27 11.48
C ILE A 497 -30.34 3.58 11.10
N SER A 498 -30.26 3.02 9.89
CA SER A 498 -29.05 2.37 9.38
C SER A 498 -27.90 3.36 9.19
N GLU A 499 -28.19 4.55 8.67
CA GLU A 499 -27.21 5.63 8.51
C GLU A 499 -26.64 6.07 9.87
N VAL A 500 -27.51 6.30 10.86
CA VAL A 500 -27.11 6.68 12.22
C VAL A 500 -26.28 5.56 12.84
N ALA A 501 -26.70 4.30 12.73
CA ALA A 501 -25.96 3.15 13.26
C ALA A 501 -24.56 3.02 12.63
N VAL A 502 -24.45 3.08 11.29
CA VAL A 502 -23.15 3.02 10.59
C VAL A 502 -22.27 4.21 10.94
N SER A 503 -22.85 5.41 11.06
CA SER A 503 -22.13 6.61 11.48
C SER A 503 -21.55 6.46 12.89
N PHE A 504 -22.29 5.88 13.83
CA PHE A 504 -21.78 5.57 15.16
C PHE A 504 -20.64 4.55 15.13
N ILE A 505 -20.74 3.49 14.32
CA ILE A 505 -19.66 2.50 14.16
C ILE A 505 -18.38 3.17 13.64
N LEU A 506 -18.49 4.00 12.61
CA LEU A 506 -17.36 4.74 12.05
C LEU A 506 -16.78 5.75 13.05
N LEU A 507 -17.63 6.46 13.80
CA LEU A 507 -17.21 7.42 14.81
C LEU A 507 -16.46 6.75 15.96
N ILE A 508 -16.97 5.61 16.46
CA ILE A 508 -16.31 4.81 17.50
C ILE A 508 -14.98 4.28 16.96
N GLY A 509 -14.95 3.74 15.74
CA GLY A 509 -13.72 3.25 15.10
C GLY A 509 -12.66 4.35 14.94
N ALA A 510 -13.05 5.51 14.42
CA ALA A 510 -12.17 6.67 14.29
C ALA A 510 -11.67 7.16 15.66
N GLY A 511 -12.55 7.24 16.66
CA GLY A 511 -12.20 7.59 18.03
C GLY A 511 -11.20 6.61 18.66
N LEU A 512 -11.37 5.30 18.45
CA LEU A 512 -10.43 4.27 18.91
C LEU A 512 -9.09 4.35 18.19
N LEU A 513 -9.07 4.64 16.88
CA LEU A 513 -7.82 4.82 16.13
C LEU A 513 -7.06 6.07 16.59
N ILE A 514 -7.76 7.19 16.79
CA ILE A 514 -7.18 8.41 17.34
C ILE A 514 -6.65 8.15 18.75
N ASN A 515 -7.43 7.48 19.61
CA ASN A 515 -7.00 7.09 20.95
C ASN A 515 -5.78 6.16 20.91
N SER A 516 -5.74 5.20 19.98
CA SER A 516 -4.59 4.30 19.79
C SER A 516 -3.35 5.07 19.35
N PHE A 517 -3.49 6.02 18.42
CA PHE A 517 -2.40 6.89 17.99
C PHE A 517 -1.90 7.81 19.12
N VAL A 518 -2.81 8.40 19.90
CA VAL A 518 -2.46 9.20 21.08
C VAL A 518 -1.74 8.35 22.12
N ARG A 519 -2.20 7.12 22.39
CA ARG A 519 -1.53 6.17 23.28
C ARG A 519 -0.13 5.82 22.77
N LEU A 520 0.01 5.51 21.48
CA LEU A 520 1.29 5.17 20.86
C LEU A 520 2.28 6.34 20.96
N ARG A 521 1.82 7.57 20.73
CA ARG A 521 2.63 8.78 20.87
C ARG A 521 3.08 9.03 22.31
N ASN A 522 2.32 8.55 23.28
CA ASN A 522 2.61 8.70 24.71
C ASN A 522 3.32 7.47 25.33
N VAL A 523 3.69 6.47 24.53
CA VAL A 523 4.52 5.36 25.02
C VAL A 523 5.89 5.91 25.40
N ASP A 524 6.28 5.74 26.66
CA ASP A 524 7.66 6.02 27.12
C ASP A 524 8.61 5.06 26.40
N PRO A 525 9.52 5.55 25.55
CA PRO A 525 10.47 4.70 24.86
C PRO A 525 11.65 4.29 25.74
N GLY A 526 11.75 4.83 26.96
CA GLY A 526 12.85 4.59 27.91
C GLY A 526 14.03 5.55 27.76
N PHE A 527 13.92 6.53 26.86
CA PHE A 527 14.94 7.56 26.61
C PHE A 527 14.28 8.89 26.21
N ARG A 528 15.03 9.99 26.30
CA ARG A 528 14.59 11.33 25.91
C ARG A 528 14.48 11.45 24.39
N THR A 529 13.37 11.93 23.87
CA THR A 529 13.13 12.07 22.41
C THR A 529 13.26 13.50 21.91
N ASP A 530 13.34 14.48 22.81
CA ASP A 530 13.49 15.90 22.50
C ASP A 530 14.93 16.38 22.69
N HIS A 531 15.32 17.44 21.95
CA HIS A 531 16.63 18.08 22.04
C HIS A 531 17.84 17.14 21.82
N LEU A 532 17.66 16.06 21.07
CA LEU A 532 18.73 15.18 20.61
C LEU A 532 18.98 15.36 19.12
N LEU A 533 20.25 15.61 18.77
CA LEU A 533 20.72 15.56 17.39
C LEU A 533 21.54 14.29 17.20
N THR A 534 21.23 13.52 16.17
CA THR A 534 21.89 12.25 15.88
C THR A 534 22.65 12.32 14.56
N MET A 535 23.78 11.63 14.49
CA MET A 535 24.65 11.57 13.32
C MET A 535 25.20 10.16 13.19
N LYS A 536 25.39 9.69 11.96
CA LYS A 536 26.07 8.42 11.67
C LYS A 536 27.47 8.72 11.16
N VAL A 537 28.47 8.07 11.74
CA VAL A 537 29.87 8.21 11.34
C VAL A 537 30.39 6.84 10.93
N GLU A 538 30.93 6.74 9.73
CA GLU A 538 31.57 5.53 9.22
C GLU A 538 33.08 5.76 9.17
N LEU A 539 33.87 4.83 9.72
CA LEU A 539 35.33 4.93 9.73
C LEU A 539 35.92 4.02 8.65
N PRO A 540 36.62 4.56 7.64
CA PRO A 540 37.27 3.75 6.62
C PRO A 540 38.26 2.75 7.22
N GLU A 541 38.08 1.46 6.92
CA GLU A 541 38.92 0.39 7.47
C GLU A 541 40.40 0.56 7.10
N VAL A 542 40.69 1.07 5.90
CA VAL A 542 42.06 1.35 5.44
C VAL A 542 42.80 2.32 6.36
N LYS A 543 42.10 3.32 6.92
CA LYS A 543 42.69 4.33 7.81
C LYS A 543 42.62 3.93 9.28
N TYR A 544 41.55 3.23 9.66
CA TYR A 544 41.19 2.90 11.04
C TYR A 544 41.07 1.38 11.26
N SER A 545 42.07 0.63 10.82
CA SER A 545 42.07 -0.84 10.89
C SER A 545 42.18 -1.36 12.34
N ASP A 546 42.98 -0.72 13.18
CA ASP A 546 43.15 -1.11 14.57
C ASP A 546 42.08 -0.51 15.50
N ARG A 547 41.82 -1.22 16.61
CA ARG A 547 40.82 -0.81 17.60
C ARG A 547 41.24 0.44 18.38
N ALA A 548 42.54 0.62 18.62
CA ALA A 548 43.04 1.73 19.42
C ALA A 548 42.83 3.07 18.69
N ARG A 549 43.15 3.14 17.38
CA ARG A 549 42.87 4.32 16.54
C ARG A 549 41.39 4.65 16.45
N ARG A 550 40.52 3.63 16.31
CA ARG A 550 39.06 3.84 16.31
C ARG A 550 38.57 4.42 17.63
N SER A 551 39.02 3.85 18.75
CA SER A 551 38.67 4.36 20.08
C SER A 551 39.18 5.79 20.28
N ALA A 552 40.44 6.07 19.93
CA ALA A 552 41.02 7.41 20.04
C ALA A 552 40.27 8.44 19.19
N PHE A 553 39.85 8.07 17.97
CA PHE A 553 39.04 8.93 17.12
C PHE A 553 37.71 9.31 17.79
N TYR A 554 36.95 8.33 18.30
CA TYR A 554 35.66 8.60 18.93
C TYR A 554 35.81 9.41 20.22
N THR A 555 36.83 9.15 21.03
CA THR A 555 37.13 9.96 22.23
C THR A 555 37.40 11.41 21.85
N GLU A 556 38.22 11.67 20.84
CA GLU A 556 38.51 13.04 20.39
C GLU A 556 37.30 13.70 19.73
N LEU A 557 36.51 12.94 18.97
CA LEU A 557 35.26 13.42 18.36
C LEU A 557 34.29 13.93 19.43
N VAL A 558 34.00 13.11 20.45
CA VAL A 558 33.11 13.47 21.55
C VAL A 558 33.65 14.71 22.25
N ARG A 559 34.94 14.73 22.61
CA ARG A 559 35.57 15.87 23.30
C ARG A 559 35.40 17.18 22.52
N ARG A 560 35.59 17.17 21.19
CA ARG A 560 35.40 18.37 20.35
C ARG A 560 33.95 18.79 20.25
N VAL A 561 33.03 17.85 20.06
CA VAL A 561 31.61 18.14 19.96
C VAL A 561 31.08 18.75 21.27
N GLU A 562 31.52 18.25 22.42
CA GLU A 562 31.14 18.82 23.73
C GLU A 562 31.62 20.26 23.93
N THR A 563 32.70 20.69 23.26
CA THR A 563 33.17 22.08 23.34
C THR A 563 32.40 23.05 22.44
N LEU A 564 31.50 22.56 21.59
CA LEU A 564 30.71 23.42 20.71
C LEU A 564 29.63 24.19 21.51
N PRO A 565 29.42 25.48 21.22
CA PRO A 565 28.35 26.25 21.85
C PRO A 565 26.98 25.59 21.66
N GLY A 566 26.22 25.45 22.75
CA GLY A 566 24.87 24.85 22.74
C GLY A 566 24.84 23.33 22.95
N VAL A 567 25.98 22.64 22.93
CA VAL A 567 26.05 21.20 23.25
C VAL A 567 26.11 21.01 24.76
N LYS A 568 25.14 20.30 25.34
CA LYS A 568 25.11 19.96 26.78
C LYS A 568 25.89 18.69 27.11
N SER A 569 25.87 17.71 26.20
CA SER A 569 26.47 16.39 26.36
C SER A 569 26.58 15.73 24.99
N ALA A 570 27.64 14.95 24.77
CA ALA A 570 27.77 14.14 23.57
C ALA A 570 28.21 12.72 23.94
N ALA A 571 27.78 11.76 23.13
CA ALA A 571 28.14 10.35 23.30
C ALA A 571 28.06 9.64 21.95
N VAL A 572 28.70 8.46 21.88
CA VAL A 572 28.68 7.58 20.71
C VAL A 572 28.08 6.25 21.12
N ALA A 573 27.30 5.66 20.22
CA ALA A 573 26.78 4.30 20.34
C ALA A 573 26.92 3.58 19.01
N SER A 574 27.06 2.25 19.03
CA SER A 574 27.07 1.43 17.82
C SER A 574 25.75 1.56 17.04
N ASN A 575 24.63 1.61 17.76
CA ASN A 575 23.29 1.72 17.19
C ASN A 575 22.40 2.53 18.14
N LEU A 576 21.46 3.28 17.58
CA LEU A 576 20.46 3.99 18.36
C LEU A 576 19.23 3.11 18.62
N PRO A 577 18.53 3.29 19.75
CA PRO A 577 17.23 2.68 19.96
C PRO A 577 16.27 2.97 18.80
N LEU A 578 15.41 2.00 18.46
CA LEU A 578 14.41 2.07 17.37
C LEU A 578 14.98 2.13 15.95
N THR A 579 16.31 2.02 15.76
CA THR A 579 16.94 2.11 14.43
C THR A 579 17.43 0.78 13.88
N TYR A 580 17.59 -0.25 14.71
CA TYR A 580 18.18 -1.51 14.28
C TYR A 580 17.66 -2.71 15.08
N ASN A 581 17.36 -3.79 14.38
CA ASN A 581 16.72 -5.02 14.89
C ASN A 581 17.69 -6.20 15.10
N GLY A 582 19.01 -5.96 15.12
CA GLY A 582 20.05 -6.97 15.36
C GLY A 582 21.06 -6.62 16.47
N ASP A 583 22.27 -7.17 16.35
CA ASP A 583 23.41 -7.09 17.30
C ASP A 583 23.11 -7.71 18.67
N SER A 584 22.40 -8.82 18.65
CA SER A 584 22.22 -9.67 19.81
C SER A 584 23.31 -10.72 19.90
N ILE A 585 23.62 -11.15 21.11
CA ILE A 585 24.57 -12.22 21.39
C ILE A 585 23.98 -13.17 22.40
N THR A 586 24.52 -14.38 22.43
CA THR A 586 24.37 -15.26 23.59
C THR A 586 25.29 -14.82 24.71
N ILE A 587 24.92 -15.13 25.96
CA ILE A 587 25.76 -14.88 27.13
C ILE A 587 25.79 -16.07 28.07
N SER A 588 26.87 -16.19 28.83
CA SER A 588 27.05 -17.13 29.93
C SER A 588 27.17 -16.38 31.26
N ILE A 589 26.72 -17.00 32.35
CA ILE A 589 26.76 -16.43 33.69
C ILE A 589 27.76 -17.20 34.53
N GLU A 590 28.58 -16.48 35.30
CA GLU A 590 29.56 -17.10 36.16
C GLU A 590 28.90 -18.05 37.18
N GLY A 591 29.48 -19.23 37.35
CA GLY A 591 28.99 -20.25 38.28
C GLY A 591 27.73 -20.98 37.80
N ARG A 592 27.27 -20.75 36.56
CA ARG A 592 26.13 -21.46 35.97
C ARG A 592 26.57 -22.25 34.72
N PRO A 593 26.05 -23.47 34.49
CA PRO A 593 26.28 -24.19 33.25
C PRO A 593 25.66 -23.43 32.07
N ASP A 594 26.28 -23.53 30.90
CA ASP A 594 25.73 -22.95 29.67
C ASP A 594 24.40 -23.64 29.32
N PRO A 595 23.34 -22.89 28.97
CA PRO A 595 22.11 -23.47 28.47
C PRO A 595 22.35 -24.29 27.18
N PRO A 596 21.54 -25.33 26.94
CA PRO A 596 21.47 -26.01 25.65
C PRO A 596 21.28 -25.00 24.49
N PRO A 597 21.78 -25.28 23.27
CA PRO A 597 21.74 -24.33 22.15
C PRO A 597 20.36 -23.70 21.86
N ASP A 598 19.28 -24.46 22.02
CA ASP A 598 17.89 -24.03 21.80
C ASP A 598 17.30 -23.15 22.94
N GLN A 599 18.03 -23.00 24.03
CA GLN A 599 17.63 -22.24 25.23
C GLN A 599 18.62 -21.13 25.58
N ARG A 600 19.63 -20.89 24.72
CA ARG A 600 20.58 -19.81 24.94
C ARG A 600 19.86 -18.46 24.86
N PRO A 601 20.02 -17.58 25.85
CA PRO A 601 19.36 -16.29 25.85
C PRO A 601 19.92 -15.42 24.72
N ASP A 602 19.03 -14.74 24.01
CA ASP A 602 19.37 -13.74 23.01
C ASP A 602 19.31 -12.35 23.66
N VAL A 603 20.49 -11.72 23.83
CA VAL A 603 20.65 -10.47 24.57
C VAL A 603 21.11 -9.39 23.63
N VAL A 604 20.36 -8.29 23.54
CA VAL A 604 20.69 -7.17 22.66
C VAL A 604 21.87 -6.41 23.24
N THR A 605 22.93 -6.24 22.46
CA THR A 605 24.13 -5.54 22.91
C THR A 605 24.37 -4.24 22.17
N ARG A 606 24.90 -3.26 22.91
CA ARG A 606 25.31 -1.97 22.39
C ARG A 606 26.68 -1.64 22.93
N VAL A 607 27.54 -1.12 22.05
CA VAL A 607 28.81 -0.53 22.46
C VAL A 607 28.59 0.97 22.56
N ILE A 608 28.87 1.55 23.72
CA ILE A 608 28.59 2.96 24.02
C ILE A 608 29.80 3.64 24.65
N SER A 609 29.93 4.95 24.45
CA SER A 609 30.90 5.77 25.18
C SER A 609 30.41 6.09 26.60
N PRO A 610 31.29 6.58 27.49
CA PRO A 610 30.87 7.24 28.72
C PRO A 610 29.80 8.31 28.46
N ARG A 611 28.96 8.58 29.46
CA ARG A 611 27.86 9.56 29.43
C ARG A 611 26.74 9.30 28.42
N TYR A 612 26.72 8.16 27.74
CA TYR A 612 25.64 7.82 26.81
C TYR A 612 24.27 7.81 27.48
N PHE A 613 24.12 7.17 28.65
CA PHE A 613 22.84 7.12 29.35
C PHE A 613 22.37 8.51 29.78
N ALA A 614 23.25 9.32 30.39
CA ALA A 614 22.96 10.72 30.70
C ALA A 614 22.58 11.57 29.47
N THR A 615 23.26 11.37 28.34
CA THR A 615 22.98 12.07 27.07
C THR A 615 21.62 11.65 26.52
N MET A 616 21.29 10.36 26.57
CA MET A 616 19.99 9.82 26.15
C MET A 616 18.89 10.00 27.20
N GLY A 617 19.19 10.51 28.40
CA GLY A 617 18.23 10.62 29.50
C GLY A 617 17.73 9.27 30.03
N ILE A 618 18.53 8.21 29.89
CA ILE A 618 18.23 6.88 30.42
C ILE A 618 18.63 6.85 31.90
N GLN A 619 17.71 6.42 32.76
CA GLN A 619 17.92 6.44 34.20
C GLN A 619 18.81 5.28 34.68
N LEU A 620 19.84 5.60 35.46
CA LEU A 620 20.60 4.62 36.25
C LEU A 620 19.80 4.24 37.51
N LEU A 621 19.60 2.95 37.73
CA LEU A 621 18.84 2.41 38.87
C LEU A 621 19.76 1.93 40.00
N GLN A 622 20.89 1.30 39.66
CA GLN A 622 21.86 0.78 40.61
C GLN A 622 23.29 0.87 40.06
N GLY A 623 24.28 0.96 40.94
CA GLY A 623 25.70 0.95 40.57
C GLY A 623 26.17 2.27 39.95
N ARG A 624 26.93 2.18 38.86
CA ARG A 624 27.53 3.32 38.14
C ARG A 624 27.43 3.16 36.62
N GLU A 625 27.55 4.27 35.90
CA GLU A 625 27.78 4.27 34.45
C GLU A 625 29.24 3.95 34.09
N PHE A 626 29.50 3.80 32.78
CA PHE A 626 30.86 3.77 32.24
C PHE A 626 31.57 5.10 32.47
N THR A 627 32.86 5.02 32.78
CA THR A 627 33.74 6.14 33.06
C THR A 627 34.98 6.09 32.16
N GLU A 628 35.75 7.18 32.14
CA GLU A 628 37.04 7.24 31.45
C GLU A 628 38.10 6.25 31.97
N ARG A 629 37.82 5.51 33.05
CA ARG A 629 38.72 4.47 33.59
C ARG A 629 38.44 3.09 32.99
N ASP A 630 37.27 2.88 32.41
CA ASP A 630 36.83 1.60 31.85
C ASP A 630 37.42 1.42 30.44
N ARG A 631 38.73 1.23 30.37
CA ARG A 631 39.54 1.15 29.14
C ARG A 631 39.87 -0.30 28.78
N ALA A 632 40.38 -0.51 27.57
CA ALA A 632 40.72 -1.84 27.05
C ALA A 632 41.84 -2.56 27.85
N ASP A 633 42.66 -1.81 28.58
CA ASP A 633 43.72 -2.28 29.48
C ASP A 633 43.26 -2.45 30.94
N SER A 634 41.99 -2.17 31.24
CA SER A 634 41.37 -2.38 32.55
C SER A 634 40.47 -3.63 32.56
N PRO A 635 40.09 -4.16 33.74
CA PRO A 635 39.09 -5.23 33.81
C PRO A 635 37.81 -4.86 33.05
N GLY A 636 37.32 -5.77 32.22
CA GLY A 636 36.14 -5.53 31.39
C GLY A 636 34.87 -5.38 32.23
N VAL A 637 34.06 -4.38 31.91
CA VAL A 637 32.82 -4.07 32.64
C VAL A 637 31.62 -3.99 31.70
N VAL A 638 30.42 -4.18 32.25
CA VAL A 638 29.15 -4.10 31.53
C VAL A 638 28.07 -3.43 32.38
N VAL A 639 27.14 -2.76 31.71
CA VAL A 639 25.90 -2.23 32.30
C VAL A 639 24.73 -2.98 31.69
N ILE A 640 23.80 -3.45 32.51
CA ILE A 640 22.66 -4.27 32.07
C ILE A 640 21.34 -3.52 32.24
N SER A 641 20.30 -3.93 31.49
CA SER A 641 18.95 -3.39 31.69
C SER A 641 18.29 -3.97 32.94
N GLU A 642 17.24 -3.30 33.42
CA GLU A 642 16.39 -3.78 34.50
C GLU A 642 15.78 -5.14 34.18
N LYS A 643 15.34 -5.36 32.93
CA LYS A 643 14.79 -6.65 32.47
C LYS A 643 15.85 -7.75 32.48
N THR A 644 17.07 -7.46 32.00
CA THR A 644 18.21 -8.40 32.06
C THR A 644 18.52 -8.78 33.51
N ALA A 645 18.55 -7.79 34.41
CA ALA A 645 18.81 -8.01 35.83
C ALA A 645 17.74 -8.90 36.48
N ARG A 646 16.45 -8.60 36.26
CA ARG A 646 15.33 -9.38 36.79
C ARG A 646 15.28 -10.80 36.23
N HIS A 647 15.66 -11.00 34.96
CA HIS A 647 15.64 -12.30 34.32
C HIS A 647 16.71 -13.24 34.89
N PHE A 648 17.94 -12.76 35.01
CA PHE A 648 19.06 -13.61 35.43
C PHE A 648 19.34 -13.62 36.93
N TRP A 649 18.95 -12.56 37.65
CA TRP A 649 19.15 -12.41 39.09
C TRP A 649 17.86 -11.96 39.79
N PRO A 650 16.76 -12.73 39.68
CA PRO A 650 15.48 -12.36 40.29
C PRO A 650 15.62 -12.23 41.81
N GLY A 651 15.35 -11.03 42.35
CA GLY A 651 15.44 -10.75 43.79
C GLY A 651 16.87 -10.63 44.34
N GLU A 652 17.91 -10.71 43.50
CA GLU A 652 19.31 -10.59 43.91
C GLU A 652 19.95 -9.32 43.33
N ASN A 653 20.97 -8.78 44.01
CA ASN A 653 21.77 -7.68 43.46
C ASN A 653 22.72 -8.23 42.36
N PRO A 654 22.65 -7.74 41.10
CA PRO A 654 23.54 -8.18 40.03
C PRO A 654 24.92 -7.49 40.05
N ILE A 655 25.09 -6.39 40.77
CA ILE A 655 26.33 -5.61 40.80
C ILE A 655 27.48 -6.46 41.36
N GLY A 656 28.65 -6.41 40.70
CA GLY A 656 29.84 -7.19 41.04
C GLY A 656 29.82 -8.64 40.53
N LYS A 657 28.69 -9.13 40.01
CA LYS A 657 28.62 -10.44 39.34
C LYS A 657 29.19 -10.35 37.92
N ARG A 658 29.53 -11.50 37.35
CA ARG A 658 30.17 -11.58 36.03
C ARG A 658 29.34 -12.34 35.01
N LEU A 659 29.36 -11.84 33.78
CA LEU A 659 28.83 -12.50 32.60
C LEU A 659 29.89 -12.55 31.49
N LYS A 660 29.75 -13.48 30.55
CA LYS A 660 30.65 -13.63 29.41
C LYS A 660 29.85 -13.59 28.11
N PRO A 661 30.27 -12.79 27.10
CA PRO A 661 29.73 -12.87 25.75
C PRO A 661 30.04 -14.21 25.07
N GLY A 662 29.00 -14.88 24.56
CA GLY A 662 29.05 -16.23 24.00
C GLY A 662 29.07 -17.32 25.07
N SER A 663 29.44 -18.53 24.68
CA SER A 663 29.60 -19.67 25.60
C SER A 663 30.73 -19.44 26.63
N SER A 664 30.62 -20.10 27.78
CA SER A 664 31.64 -20.17 28.83
C SER A 664 33.03 -20.58 28.30
N GLY A 665 33.09 -21.44 27.29
CA GLY A 665 34.32 -21.89 26.62
C GLY A 665 34.94 -20.88 25.64
N ASN A 666 34.28 -19.74 25.38
CA ASN A 666 34.80 -18.71 24.51
C ASN A 666 36.03 -18.01 25.13
N ARG A 667 36.98 -17.61 24.27
CA ARG A 667 38.21 -16.88 24.64
C ARG A 667 37.94 -15.44 25.10
N ARG A 668 36.70 -14.96 25.03
CA ARG A 668 36.30 -13.63 25.51
C ARG A 668 36.42 -13.55 27.04
N PRO A 669 36.85 -12.40 27.59
CA PRO A 669 36.97 -12.22 29.03
C PRO A 669 35.60 -12.19 29.71
N TRP A 670 35.57 -12.54 30.98
CA TRP A 670 34.43 -12.25 31.86
C TRP A 670 34.31 -10.74 32.07
N LEU A 671 33.09 -10.23 32.05
CA LEU A 671 32.76 -8.83 32.26
C LEU A 671 32.02 -8.67 33.58
N GLU A 672 32.45 -7.73 34.41
CA GLU A 672 31.80 -7.40 35.68
C GLU A 672 30.62 -6.44 35.46
N ILE A 673 29.50 -6.72 36.10
CA ILE A 673 28.31 -5.88 36.06
C ILE A 673 28.51 -4.71 37.04
N VAL A 674 28.64 -3.50 36.50
CA VAL A 674 28.91 -2.28 37.29
C VAL A 674 27.69 -1.38 37.44
N GLY A 675 26.63 -1.61 36.66
CA GLY A 675 25.41 -0.80 36.71
C GLY A 675 24.17 -1.50 36.16
N VAL A 676 23.01 -1.01 36.62
CA VAL A 676 21.68 -1.39 36.09
C VAL A 676 20.95 -0.12 35.66
N VAL A 677 20.42 -0.10 34.43
CA VAL A 677 19.68 1.03 33.86
C VAL A 677 18.22 0.67 33.56
N LYS A 678 17.35 1.68 33.49
CA LYS A 678 15.95 1.51 33.07
C LYS A 678 15.87 0.90 31.67
N ASP A 679 14.86 0.08 31.45
CA ASP A 679 14.61 -0.57 30.16
C ASP A 679 14.39 0.44 29.02
N VAL A 680 14.96 0.12 27.86
CA VAL A 680 14.84 0.91 26.63
C VAL A 680 14.22 0.06 25.53
N ARG A 681 13.25 0.63 24.80
CA ARG A 681 12.67 -0.04 23.62
C ARG A 681 13.65 0.04 22.44
N GLN A 682 14.17 -1.11 22.03
CA GLN A 682 15.21 -1.20 20.99
C GLN A 682 14.65 -1.37 19.57
N MET A 683 13.55 -2.11 19.40
CA MET A 683 13.05 -2.48 18.07
C MET A 683 11.92 -1.57 17.60
N GLU A 684 10.78 -1.57 18.31
CA GLU A 684 9.58 -0.80 17.99
C GLU A 684 8.94 -0.30 19.28
N LEU A 685 8.13 0.77 19.19
CA LEU A 685 7.43 1.34 20.35
C LEU A 685 6.38 0.39 20.94
N THR A 686 5.79 -0.48 20.12
CA THR A 686 4.74 -1.44 20.49
C THR A 686 5.31 -2.71 21.12
N ALA A 687 6.56 -3.08 20.81
CA ALA A 687 7.20 -4.29 21.31
C ALA A 687 7.79 -4.08 22.70
N GLU A 688 7.61 -5.05 23.60
CA GLU A 688 8.26 -5.00 24.92
C GLU A 688 9.78 -4.88 24.81
N PRO A 689 10.44 -4.27 25.81
CA PRO A 689 11.91 -4.29 25.90
C PRO A 689 12.44 -5.72 25.80
N LYS A 690 13.51 -5.93 25.02
CA LYS A 690 14.24 -7.20 24.96
C LYS A 690 15.26 -7.30 26.10
N LEU A 691 15.83 -8.50 26.29
CA LEU A 691 16.93 -8.74 27.23
C LEU A 691 18.21 -8.01 26.85
#